data_AF-A0A7Y5LQW7-F1
#
_entry.id   AF-A0A7Y5LQW7-F1
#
_cell.length_a   1.000
_cell.length_b   1.000
_cell.length_c   1.000
_cell.angle_alpha   90.00
_cell.angle_beta   90.00
_cell.angle_gamma   90.00
#
_symmetry.space_group_name_H-M   'P 1'
#
loop_
_entity.id
_entity.type
_entity.pdbx_description
1 polymer ?
#
loop_
_entity_poly.entity_id
_entity_poly.type
_entity_poly.pdbx_seq_one_letter_code
_entity_poly.pdbx_strand_id
1 'polypeptide(L)'
;MMALVYWLEQGLTPMEEFIRNLETSVDAINGVLWADWVLYILLGTGILFTIWSGFCQYRALTHGSRVIRGDYDRKSDPGAINHFQALSSALSATVGLGNIAGVSVAVALGGPGAVFWMWVVGFVGMALKTTEVTLSMLYRNADPNDEPHGGPMWVAKKGFERWSPKLKPVGAVVGTLFCITLLISAITGGNMFQAWNVAEVTTQYFPTVPRIVSGILMAALVGAVIIGGIKRIGAVAGRLVPFMCVIYLLAGFYVLAIHLGDIPDIFRLIIASAFSPVDAGQSFLGATTGYAFLWGMKRALFSNEAGQGSSPIIHSAAKTDEPVREGIVAGLEPFIDTIVVCTITALVVLASGAWNRPPETMLPNGSTLVVQNPTIAQMGQLPTLTGEGGDQKLVVTDPVAVDTTRLGADRAVFVLVDAPDSQHANRSVPTAITGSVSGSGANSTIVWGPVPAGAQITDKTRVVYQGATPKWTVSATTIPPKVDTEQAISGIWEVNNGVFVVVGGGFDERTGRDRHKITGTVQKVTDAGATVQWDSIEAAVSPQLVGMGVFGNYAGASLTSHAFDRVTPGLGMWIVVLASWLFALSTMISWSYYGEQGVVYITGGHGVFLYKIIYCLMILVATVGVIKTDAQLDAWSALGTGVMLFANIPIMLVFGYQAMRAYHEYIRKLKSGVFHPHRPPKLSDVVEGKDTE
;
A
#
# COMPACT_ATOMS: atom_id res chain seq x y z
N MET A 1 -1.32 -44.07 -7.72
CA MET A 1 -0.83 -42.89 -6.98
C MET A 1 -0.11 -41.92 -7.91
N MET A 2 0.99 -42.28 -8.59
CA MET A 2 1.65 -41.39 -9.57
C MET A 2 0.73 -40.90 -10.72
N ALA A 3 -0.17 -41.75 -11.24
CA ALA A 3 -1.13 -41.32 -12.27
C ALA A 3 -2.18 -40.33 -11.74
N LEU A 4 -2.54 -40.41 -10.45
CA LEU A 4 -3.46 -39.47 -9.79
C LEU A 4 -2.76 -38.13 -9.53
N VAL A 5 -1.50 -38.17 -9.09
CA VAL A 5 -0.64 -36.98 -8.93
C VAL A 5 -0.42 -36.29 -10.27
N TYR A 6 -0.11 -37.04 -11.33
CA TYR A 6 0.05 -36.48 -12.68
C TYR A 6 -1.26 -35.87 -13.22
N TRP A 7 -2.41 -36.51 -12.96
CA TRP A 7 -3.71 -35.97 -13.40
C TRP A 7 -4.13 -34.74 -12.59
N LEU A 8 -3.81 -34.70 -11.29
CA LEU A 8 -3.99 -33.51 -10.44
C LEU A 8 -3.06 -32.38 -10.87
N GLU A 9 -1.79 -32.64 -11.14
CA GLU A 9 -0.82 -31.66 -11.65
C GLU A 9 -1.25 -31.09 -13.00
N GLN A 10 -1.70 -31.93 -13.94
CA GLN A 10 -2.20 -31.51 -15.26
C GLN A 10 -3.53 -30.73 -15.20
N GLY A 11 -4.34 -30.94 -14.16
CA GLY A 11 -5.56 -30.17 -13.91
C GLY A 11 -5.31 -28.84 -13.18
N LEU A 12 -4.21 -28.75 -12.42
CA LEU A 12 -3.81 -27.56 -11.67
C LEU A 12 -3.03 -26.57 -12.56
N THR A 13 -2.23 -27.04 -13.51
CA THR A 13 -1.43 -26.17 -14.39
C THR A 13 -2.24 -25.14 -15.20
N PRO A 14 -3.42 -25.43 -15.78
CA PRO A 14 -4.22 -24.43 -16.50
C PRO A 14 -4.84 -23.40 -15.56
N MET A 15 -5.16 -23.80 -14.32
CA MET A 15 -5.68 -22.89 -13.29
C MET A 15 -4.58 -21.95 -12.79
N GLU A 16 -3.38 -22.46 -12.51
CA GLU A 16 -2.22 -21.65 -12.13
C GLU A 16 -1.81 -20.67 -13.24
N GLU A 17 -1.87 -21.11 -14.50
CA GLU A 17 -1.63 -20.25 -15.66
C GLU A 17 -2.72 -19.18 -15.82
N PHE A 18 -4.00 -19.53 -15.63
CA PHE A 18 -5.09 -18.56 -15.62
C PHE A 18 -4.92 -17.51 -14.52
N ILE A 19 -4.58 -17.94 -13.29
CA ILE A 19 -4.33 -17.04 -12.16
C ILE A 19 -3.17 -16.10 -12.47
N ARG A 20 -2.05 -16.62 -12.98
CA ARG A 20 -0.88 -15.81 -13.34
C ARG A 20 -1.20 -14.79 -14.44
N ASN A 21 -1.97 -15.18 -15.45
CA ASN A 21 -2.40 -14.27 -16.52
C ASN A 21 -3.36 -13.19 -15.99
N LEU A 22 -4.22 -13.54 -15.04
CA LEU A 22 -5.09 -12.60 -14.36
C LEU A 22 -4.30 -11.59 -13.52
N GLU A 23 -3.34 -12.06 -12.70
CA GLU A 23 -2.45 -11.22 -11.91
C GLU A 23 -1.68 -10.24 -12.81
N THR A 24 -1.09 -10.74 -13.91
CA THR A 24 -0.38 -9.90 -14.89
C THR A 24 -1.28 -8.83 -15.50
N SER A 25 -2.55 -9.16 -15.77
CA SER A 25 -3.53 -8.21 -16.31
C SER A 25 -3.90 -7.14 -15.27
N VAL A 26 -4.09 -7.53 -14.01
CA VAL A 26 -4.36 -6.60 -12.90
C VAL A 26 -3.19 -5.64 -12.71
N ASP A 27 -1.96 -6.14 -12.75
CA ASP A 27 -0.76 -5.30 -12.61
C ASP A 27 -0.61 -4.31 -13.76
N ALA A 28 -0.90 -4.73 -15.00
CA ALA A 28 -0.89 -3.82 -16.15
C ALA A 28 -1.93 -2.70 -16.00
N ILE A 29 -3.14 -3.02 -15.52
CA ILE A 29 -4.19 -2.02 -15.26
C ILE A 29 -3.76 -1.09 -14.13
N ASN A 30 -3.21 -1.63 -13.05
CA ASN A 30 -2.69 -0.84 -11.93
C ASN A 30 -1.59 0.12 -12.37
N GLY A 31 -0.72 -0.28 -13.29
CA GLY A 31 0.30 0.60 -13.87
C GLY A 31 -0.30 1.86 -14.52
N VAL A 32 -1.49 1.76 -15.12
CA VAL A 32 -2.22 2.91 -15.67
C VAL A 32 -2.96 3.69 -14.58
N LEU A 33 -3.67 2.99 -13.69
CA LEU A 33 -4.46 3.62 -12.63
C LEU A 33 -3.63 4.40 -11.61
N TRP A 34 -2.38 3.98 -11.41
CA TRP A 34 -1.44 4.56 -10.44
C TRP A 34 -0.25 5.24 -11.09
N ALA A 35 -0.38 5.56 -12.38
CA ALA A 35 0.59 6.37 -13.09
C ALA A 35 0.72 7.75 -12.46
N ASP A 36 1.92 8.33 -12.50
CA ASP A 36 2.25 9.58 -11.82
C ASP A 36 1.32 10.75 -12.19
N TRP A 37 0.80 10.76 -13.43
CA TRP A 37 -0.15 11.78 -13.89
C TRP A 37 -1.48 11.77 -13.15
N VAL A 38 -1.94 10.62 -12.65
CA VAL A 38 -3.16 10.52 -11.84
C VAL A 38 -2.95 11.26 -10.51
N LEU A 39 -1.77 11.09 -9.93
CA LEU A 39 -1.39 11.77 -8.68
C LEU A 39 -1.28 13.29 -8.90
N TYR A 40 -0.72 13.74 -10.03
CA TYR A 40 -0.69 15.17 -10.39
C TYR A 40 -2.09 15.76 -10.57
N ILE A 41 -3.01 15.05 -11.22
CA ILE A 41 -4.41 15.52 -11.38
C ILE A 41 -5.09 15.64 -10.03
N LEU A 42 -4.89 14.67 -9.14
CA LEU A 42 -5.48 14.69 -7.81
C LEU A 42 -4.95 15.86 -6.97
N LEU A 43 -3.63 16.06 -6.95
CA LEU A 43 -2.99 17.20 -6.30
C LEU A 43 -3.52 18.53 -6.88
N GLY A 44 -3.58 18.65 -8.21
CA GLY A 44 -4.13 19.82 -8.90
C GLY A 44 -5.59 20.08 -8.55
N THR A 45 -6.40 19.03 -8.41
CA THR A 45 -7.81 19.12 -8.00
C THR A 45 -7.94 19.60 -6.55
N GLY A 46 -7.07 19.12 -5.66
CA GLY A 46 -7.03 19.58 -4.27
C GLY A 46 -6.57 21.03 -4.13
N ILE A 47 -5.58 21.46 -4.92
CA ILE A 47 -5.15 22.86 -5.00
C ILE A 47 -6.28 23.74 -5.52
N LEU A 48 -6.96 23.32 -6.60
CA LEU A 48 -8.11 24.02 -7.17
C LEU A 48 -9.18 24.28 -6.11
N PHE A 49 -9.62 23.25 -5.39
CA PHE A 49 -10.66 23.42 -4.36
C PHE A 49 -10.17 24.13 -3.11
N THR A 50 -8.88 24.04 -2.78
CA THR A 50 -8.26 24.84 -1.71
C THR A 50 -8.39 26.33 -2.01
N ILE A 51 -8.01 26.74 -3.23
CA ILE A 51 -8.09 28.15 -3.65
C ILE A 51 -9.54 28.58 -3.80
N TRP A 52 -10.38 27.78 -4.48
CA TRP A 52 -11.77 28.14 -4.75
C TRP A 52 -12.60 28.29 -3.47
N SER A 53 -12.38 27.43 -2.47
CA SER A 53 -13.05 27.55 -1.18
C SER A 53 -12.52 28.68 -0.29
N GLY A 54 -11.42 29.36 -0.68
CA GLY A 54 -10.75 30.36 0.13
C GLY A 54 -10.10 29.75 1.38
N PHE A 55 -9.35 28.65 1.20
CA PHE A 55 -8.67 27.89 2.25
C PHE A 55 -9.64 27.31 3.30
N CYS A 56 -10.53 26.39 2.87
CA CYS A 56 -11.46 25.70 3.76
C CYS A 56 -10.79 24.96 4.93
N GLN A 57 -9.49 24.64 4.85
CA GLN A 57 -8.72 24.03 5.94
C GLN A 57 -8.87 24.79 7.25
N TYR A 58 -8.84 26.13 7.21
CA TYR A 58 -9.07 26.95 8.39
C TYR A 58 -10.46 26.72 8.99
N ARG A 59 -11.49 26.56 8.15
CA ARG A 59 -12.87 26.31 8.60
C ARG A 59 -13.06 24.90 9.13
N ALA A 60 -12.40 23.91 8.55
CA ALA A 60 -12.39 22.55 9.11
C ALA A 60 -11.85 22.58 10.55
N LEU A 61 -10.69 23.20 10.77
CA LEU A 61 -10.04 23.24 12.10
C LEU A 61 -10.79 24.10 13.12
N THR A 62 -11.45 25.18 12.70
CA THR A 62 -12.15 26.12 13.61
C THR A 62 -13.63 25.83 13.77
N HIS A 63 -14.37 25.77 12.67
CA HIS A 63 -15.82 25.53 12.69
C HIS A 63 -16.14 24.04 12.78
N GLY A 64 -15.44 23.20 12.01
CA GLY A 64 -15.62 21.74 12.05
C GLY A 64 -15.40 21.16 13.46
N SER A 65 -14.39 21.65 14.18
CA SER A 65 -14.12 21.22 15.57
C SER A 65 -15.24 21.58 16.56
N ARG A 66 -16.01 22.64 16.29
CA ARG A 66 -17.21 23.00 17.07
C ARG A 66 -18.42 22.15 16.69
N VAL A 67 -18.57 21.87 15.39
CA VAL A 67 -19.64 21.00 14.88
C VAL A 67 -19.53 19.61 15.50
N ILE A 68 -18.34 18.99 15.53
CA ILE A 68 -18.17 17.66 16.14
C ILE A 68 -18.32 17.64 17.67
N ARG A 69 -18.35 18.80 18.33
CA ARG A 69 -18.66 18.90 19.77
C ARG A 69 -20.17 18.95 20.03
N GLY A 70 -20.97 18.99 18.97
CA GLY A 70 -22.42 19.12 19.04
C GLY A 70 -22.90 20.55 19.19
N ASP A 71 -22.08 21.59 18.95
CA ASP A 71 -22.50 23.00 19.10
C ASP A 71 -23.70 23.38 18.19
N TYR A 72 -23.91 22.62 17.11
CA TYR A 72 -24.86 22.91 16.03
C TYR A 72 -25.87 21.76 15.81
N ASP A 73 -25.93 20.80 16.72
CA ASP A 73 -26.71 19.57 16.54
C ASP A 73 -28.16 19.78 16.95
N ARG A 74 -29.09 19.26 16.17
CA ARG A 74 -30.51 19.28 16.53
C ARG A 74 -31.12 17.92 16.33
N LYS A 75 -31.92 17.49 17.32
CA LYS A 75 -32.62 16.20 17.29
C LYS A 75 -33.58 16.06 16.09
N SER A 76 -34.09 17.18 15.59
CA SER A 76 -34.97 17.24 14.41
C SER A 76 -34.24 17.11 13.08
N ASP A 77 -32.91 17.23 13.06
CA ASP A 77 -32.16 17.18 11.80
C ASP A 77 -32.16 15.75 11.22
N PRO A 78 -32.32 15.58 9.90
CA PRO A 78 -32.38 14.27 9.27
C PRO A 78 -31.02 13.60 9.27
N GLY A 79 -30.99 12.31 9.64
CA GLY A 79 -29.79 11.48 9.69
C GLY A 79 -29.89 10.35 10.70
N ALA A 80 -28.89 9.48 10.74
CA ALA A 80 -28.85 8.32 11.64
C ALA A 80 -27.88 8.51 12.82
N ILE A 81 -26.76 9.20 12.61
CA ILE A 81 -25.67 9.37 13.58
C ILE A 81 -25.26 10.84 13.69
N ASN A 82 -24.68 11.26 14.82
CA ASN A 82 -24.20 12.64 14.98
C ASN A 82 -22.90 12.90 14.19
N HIS A 83 -22.46 14.15 14.13
CA HIS A 83 -21.26 14.56 13.40
C HIS A 83 -19.97 13.90 13.92
N PHE A 84 -19.87 13.69 15.24
CA PHE A 84 -18.71 13.06 15.85
C PHE A 84 -18.60 11.57 15.48
N GLN A 85 -19.71 10.86 15.50
CA GLN A 85 -19.80 9.45 15.12
C GLN A 85 -19.58 9.29 13.62
N ALA A 86 -20.07 10.20 12.79
CA ALA A 86 -19.79 10.21 11.35
C ALA A 86 -18.30 10.40 11.09
N LEU A 87 -17.68 11.44 11.67
CA LEU A 87 -16.23 11.65 11.57
C LEU A 87 -15.44 10.47 12.10
N SER A 88 -15.80 9.94 13.28
CA SER A 88 -15.09 8.81 13.88
C SER A 88 -15.21 7.56 13.01
N SER A 89 -16.37 7.31 12.42
CA SER A 89 -16.60 6.15 11.53
C SER A 89 -15.88 6.32 10.19
N ALA A 90 -15.74 7.52 9.65
CA ALA A 90 -14.92 7.76 8.46
C ALA A 90 -13.42 7.67 8.78
N LEU A 91 -13.00 8.22 9.93
CA LEU A 91 -11.64 8.10 10.44
C LEU A 91 -11.23 6.68 10.72
N SER A 92 -12.11 5.77 11.16
CA SER A 92 -11.72 4.37 11.34
C SER A 92 -11.35 3.67 10.04
N ALA A 93 -11.88 4.10 8.89
CA ALA A 93 -11.49 3.57 7.59
C ALA A 93 -10.10 4.06 7.16
N THR A 94 -9.80 5.34 7.40
CA THR A 94 -8.58 6.01 6.95
C THR A 94 -7.42 5.80 7.92
N VAL A 95 -7.67 5.95 9.22
CA VAL A 95 -6.73 5.68 10.32
C VAL A 95 -6.70 4.18 10.61
N GLY A 96 -6.00 3.46 9.74
CA GLY A 96 -5.85 2.01 9.78
C GLY A 96 -4.40 1.56 9.89
N LEU A 97 -4.15 0.28 9.66
CA LEU A 97 -2.79 -0.27 9.62
C LEU A 97 -1.88 0.45 8.63
N GLY A 98 -2.44 1.06 7.58
CA GLY A 98 -1.69 1.89 6.65
C GLY A 98 -0.91 3.02 7.34
N ASN A 99 -1.45 3.65 8.38
CA ASN A 99 -0.80 4.76 9.09
C ASN A 99 0.42 4.34 9.89
N ILE A 100 0.46 3.06 10.26
CA ILE A 100 1.56 2.43 10.98
C ILE A 100 2.54 1.84 9.96
N ALA A 101 2.04 0.97 9.10
CA ALA A 101 2.81 0.21 8.12
C ALA A 101 3.27 1.05 6.93
N GLY A 102 2.33 1.68 6.24
CA GLY A 102 2.57 2.38 4.99
C GLY A 102 3.48 3.60 5.14
N VAL A 103 3.41 4.30 6.28
CA VAL A 103 4.32 5.44 6.54
C VAL A 103 5.77 4.97 6.60
N SER A 104 6.03 3.86 7.29
CA SER A 104 7.38 3.29 7.36
C SER A 104 7.89 2.85 5.98
N VAL A 105 7.02 2.29 5.14
CA VAL A 105 7.34 1.93 3.74
C VAL A 105 7.64 3.18 2.92
N ALA A 106 6.84 4.23 3.05
CA ALA A 106 7.05 5.50 2.35
C ALA A 106 8.39 6.15 2.73
N VAL A 107 8.77 6.11 4.01
CA VAL A 107 10.08 6.60 4.47
C VAL A 107 11.21 5.68 4.00
N ALA A 108 11.01 4.36 3.99
CA ALA A 108 12.03 3.41 3.55
C ALA A 108 12.32 3.48 2.04
N LEU A 109 11.30 3.76 1.21
CA LEU A 109 11.42 3.80 -0.25
C LEU A 109 11.55 5.23 -0.81
N GLY A 110 10.87 6.20 -0.21
CA GLY A 110 10.90 7.61 -0.60
C GLY A 110 11.86 8.47 0.24
N GLY A 111 12.47 7.92 1.29
CA GLY A 111 13.31 8.65 2.22
C GLY A 111 12.52 9.61 3.13
N PRO A 112 13.22 10.37 4.00
CA PRO A 112 12.59 11.32 4.90
C PRO A 112 11.77 12.41 4.18
N GLY A 113 12.13 12.73 2.94
CA GLY A 113 11.45 13.73 2.12
C GLY A 113 10.01 13.37 1.75
N ALA A 114 9.66 12.08 1.77
CA ALA A 114 8.30 11.63 1.54
C ALA A 114 7.32 12.21 2.57
N VAL A 115 7.77 12.44 3.81
CA VAL A 115 6.94 12.98 4.89
C VAL A 115 6.48 14.41 4.58
N PHE A 116 7.35 15.25 4.00
CA PHE A 116 6.98 16.60 3.59
C PHE A 116 5.86 16.57 2.54
N TRP A 117 5.99 15.70 1.54
CA TRP A 117 4.99 15.57 0.49
C TRP A 117 3.70 14.94 0.99
N MET A 118 3.77 14.07 1.99
CA MET A 118 2.58 13.62 2.71
C MET A 118 1.85 14.78 3.37
N TRP A 119 2.55 15.75 3.98
CA TRP A 119 1.91 16.94 4.56
C TRP A 119 1.23 17.81 3.52
N VAL A 120 1.89 18.05 2.38
CA VAL A 120 1.32 18.82 1.27
C VAL A 120 0.02 18.16 0.79
N VAL A 121 0.05 16.84 0.54
CA VAL A 121 -1.13 16.08 0.09
C VAL A 121 -2.19 16.02 1.18
N GLY A 122 -1.84 15.84 2.45
CA GLY A 122 -2.79 15.89 3.56
C GLY A 122 -3.51 17.23 3.63
N PHE A 123 -2.78 18.34 3.48
CA PHE A 123 -3.35 19.70 3.50
C PHE A 123 -4.30 19.97 2.33
N VAL A 124 -3.94 19.60 1.10
CA VAL A 124 -4.86 19.76 -0.06
C VAL A 124 -5.99 18.73 -0.02
N GLY A 125 -5.74 17.57 0.58
CA GLY A 125 -6.69 16.49 0.80
C GLY A 125 -7.87 16.94 1.66
N MET A 126 -7.65 17.83 2.62
CA MET A 126 -8.74 18.45 3.41
C MET A 126 -9.77 19.15 2.51
N ALA A 127 -9.33 19.82 1.44
CA ALA A 127 -10.21 20.50 0.50
C ALA A 127 -10.94 19.52 -0.44
N LEU A 128 -10.24 18.47 -0.89
CA LEU A 128 -10.87 17.37 -1.64
C LEU A 128 -11.99 16.75 -0.81
N LYS A 129 -11.67 16.34 0.43
CA LYS A 129 -12.59 15.70 1.37
C LYS A 129 -13.81 16.57 1.66
N THR A 130 -13.57 17.85 1.96
CA THR A 130 -14.64 18.84 2.17
C THR A 130 -15.58 18.91 0.97
N THR A 131 -15.02 18.88 -0.23
CA THR A 131 -15.78 19.01 -1.48
C THR A 131 -16.56 17.74 -1.82
N GLU A 132 -15.95 16.56 -1.77
CA GLU A 132 -16.60 15.29 -2.10
C GLU A 132 -17.72 14.94 -1.12
N VAL A 133 -17.53 15.23 0.17
CA VAL A 133 -18.57 15.04 1.18
C VAL A 133 -19.70 16.06 1.01
N THR A 134 -19.39 17.35 0.83
CA THR A 134 -20.42 18.37 0.55
C THR A 134 -21.26 17.96 -0.67
N LEU A 135 -20.60 17.50 -1.73
CA LEU A 135 -21.28 17.10 -2.96
C LEU A 135 -22.19 15.88 -2.71
N SER A 136 -21.70 14.86 -2.01
CA SER A 136 -22.52 13.69 -1.68
C SER A 136 -23.71 14.04 -0.79
N MET A 137 -23.52 14.95 0.18
CA MET A 137 -24.59 15.45 1.04
C MET A 137 -25.66 16.24 0.26
N LEU A 138 -25.30 16.97 -0.80
CA LEU A 138 -26.25 17.65 -1.69
C LEU A 138 -27.11 16.69 -2.52
N TYR A 139 -26.63 15.45 -2.73
CA TYR A 139 -27.29 14.43 -3.54
C TYR A 139 -27.81 13.24 -2.73
N ARG A 140 -27.62 13.23 -1.40
CA ARG A 140 -28.07 12.13 -0.53
C ARG A 140 -29.58 11.94 -0.60
N ASN A 141 -30.04 10.71 -0.40
CA ASN A 141 -31.44 10.47 -0.10
C ASN A 141 -31.68 10.82 1.37
N ALA A 142 -32.68 11.65 1.65
CA ALA A 142 -33.05 12.06 2.99
C ALA A 142 -34.48 11.61 3.32
N ASP A 143 -34.91 10.47 2.77
CA ASP A 143 -36.23 9.92 3.03
C ASP A 143 -36.39 9.69 4.55
N PRO A 144 -37.40 10.29 5.20
CA PRO A 144 -37.61 10.18 6.64
C PRO A 144 -37.81 8.75 7.16
N ASN A 145 -38.19 7.81 6.28
CA ASN A 145 -38.47 6.42 6.63
C ASN A 145 -37.33 5.45 6.26
N ASP A 146 -36.27 5.93 5.60
CA ASP A 146 -35.13 5.13 5.12
C ASP A 146 -33.83 5.63 5.75
N GLU A 147 -32.83 4.76 5.86
CA GLU A 147 -31.50 5.22 6.29
C GLU A 147 -30.90 6.12 5.18
N PRO A 148 -30.28 7.27 5.54
CA PRO A 148 -29.77 8.18 4.51
C PRO A 148 -28.68 7.52 3.66
N HIS A 149 -28.91 7.47 2.36
CA HIS A 149 -27.96 6.93 1.39
C HIS A 149 -27.28 8.04 0.60
N GLY A 150 -25.95 8.00 0.50
CA GLY A 150 -25.19 8.96 -0.30
C GLY A 150 -23.80 8.44 -0.66
N GLY A 151 -23.05 9.29 -1.34
CA GLY A 151 -21.74 8.95 -1.92
C GLY A 151 -21.65 9.22 -3.43
N PRO A 152 -20.47 9.00 -4.04
CA PRO A 152 -20.21 9.35 -5.44
C PRO A 152 -21.15 8.69 -6.44
N MET A 153 -21.56 7.44 -6.17
CA MET A 153 -22.51 6.72 -7.01
C MET A 153 -23.86 7.44 -7.13
N TRP A 154 -24.32 8.09 -6.06
CA TRP A 154 -25.55 8.87 -6.05
C TRP A 154 -25.37 10.23 -6.72
N VAL A 155 -24.20 10.86 -6.54
CA VAL A 155 -23.84 12.09 -7.25
C VAL A 155 -23.80 11.85 -8.75
N ALA A 156 -23.17 10.77 -9.21
CA ALA A 156 -23.13 10.41 -10.62
C ALA A 156 -24.55 10.19 -11.18
N LYS A 157 -25.31 9.28 -10.56
CA LYS A 157 -26.66 8.92 -11.01
C LYS A 157 -27.59 10.13 -11.12
N LYS A 158 -27.71 10.91 -10.04
CA LYS A 158 -28.62 12.07 -9.97
C LYS A 158 -28.05 13.31 -10.65
N GLY A 159 -26.73 13.50 -10.64
CA GLY A 159 -26.05 14.67 -11.23
C GLY A 159 -26.16 14.69 -12.75
N PHE A 160 -25.85 13.56 -13.39
CA PHE A 160 -26.00 13.44 -14.85
C PHE A 160 -27.47 13.53 -15.28
N GLU A 161 -28.40 12.93 -14.53
CA GLU A 161 -29.85 13.05 -14.79
C GLU A 161 -30.35 14.50 -14.68
N ARG A 162 -29.89 15.26 -13.68
CA ARG A 162 -30.22 16.69 -13.54
C ARG A 162 -29.65 17.55 -14.66
N TRP A 163 -28.46 17.22 -15.17
CA TRP A 163 -27.86 17.95 -16.28
C TRP A 163 -28.61 17.68 -17.59
N SER A 164 -28.90 16.41 -17.88
CA SER A 164 -29.78 16.03 -18.98
C SER A 164 -30.38 14.66 -18.72
N PRO A 165 -31.72 14.49 -18.86
CA PRO A 165 -32.35 13.17 -18.73
C PRO A 165 -31.73 12.11 -19.65
N LYS A 166 -31.15 12.51 -20.79
CA LYS A 166 -30.44 11.62 -21.73
C LYS A 166 -29.15 11.02 -21.17
N LEU A 167 -28.53 11.66 -20.17
CA LEU A 167 -27.28 11.21 -19.53
C LEU A 167 -27.54 10.31 -18.31
N LYS A 168 -28.79 10.05 -17.95
CA LYS A 168 -29.16 9.12 -16.87
C LYS A 168 -28.47 7.76 -16.98
N PRO A 169 -28.36 7.11 -18.17
CA PRO A 169 -27.64 5.83 -18.28
C PRO A 169 -26.15 5.97 -17.96
N VAL A 170 -25.52 7.07 -18.37
CA VAL A 170 -24.09 7.34 -18.11
C VAL A 170 -23.84 7.44 -16.61
N GLY A 171 -24.65 8.23 -15.90
CA GLY A 171 -24.54 8.35 -14.45
C GLY A 171 -24.77 7.03 -13.71
N ALA A 172 -25.71 6.21 -14.19
CA ALA A 172 -25.95 4.88 -13.64
C ALA A 172 -24.75 3.95 -13.83
N VAL A 173 -24.15 3.93 -15.04
CA VAL A 173 -22.95 3.12 -15.34
C VAL A 173 -21.77 3.53 -14.49
N VAL A 174 -21.47 4.83 -14.38
CA VAL A 174 -20.38 5.33 -13.54
C VAL A 174 -20.60 4.96 -12.07
N GLY A 175 -21.84 5.13 -11.56
CA GLY A 175 -22.17 4.75 -10.19
C GLY A 175 -22.05 3.24 -9.93
N THR A 176 -22.45 2.40 -10.89
CA THR A 176 -22.31 0.94 -10.78
C THR A 176 -20.84 0.52 -10.82
N LEU A 177 -20.03 1.09 -11.71
CA LEU A 177 -18.58 0.82 -11.78
C LEU A 177 -17.89 1.20 -10.47
N PHE A 178 -18.24 2.36 -9.91
CA PHE A 178 -17.78 2.77 -8.58
C PHE A 178 -18.16 1.75 -7.51
N CYS A 179 -19.41 1.28 -7.48
CA CYS A 179 -19.85 0.30 -6.46
C CYS A 179 -19.19 -1.07 -6.59
N ILE A 180 -18.97 -1.58 -7.81
CA ILE A 180 -18.26 -2.85 -8.03
C ILE A 180 -16.83 -2.76 -7.48
N THR A 181 -16.14 -1.67 -7.78
CA THR A 181 -14.75 -1.48 -7.35
C THR A 181 -14.64 -1.14 -5.87
N LEU A 182 -15.62 -0.44 -5.31
CA LEU A 182 -15.79 -0.26 -3.87
C LEU A 182 -15.94 -1.60 -3.14
N LEU A 183 -16.73 -2.53 -3.68
CA LEU A 183 -16.91 -3.86 -3.10
C LEU A 183 -15.62 -4.69 -3.15
N ILE A 184 -14.87 -4.61 -4.26
CA ILE A 184 -13.55 -5.24 -4.36
C ILE A 184 -12.62 -4.67 -3.28
N SER A 185 -12.47 -3.34 -3.20
CA SER A 185 -11.64 -2.67 -2.18
C SER A 185 -12.06 -3.01 -0.75
N ALA A 186 -13.38 -3.06 -0.48
CA ALA A 186 -13.91 -3.37 0.83
C ALA A 186 -13.56 -4.79 1.27
N ILE A 187 -13.62 -5.77 0.36
CA ILE A 187 -13.28 -7.17 0.62
C ILE A 187 -11.76 -7.38 0.71
N THR A 188 -10.97 -6.70 -0.13
CA THR A 188 -9.52 -6.91 -0.18
C THR A 188 -8.80 -6.01 0.83
N GLY A 189 -8.62 -4.72 0.51
CA GLY A 189 -7.87 -3.77 1.33
C GLY A 189 -8.53 -3.44 2.67
N GLY A 190 -9.85 -3.28 2.66
CA GLY A 190 -10.65 -2.97 3.86
C GLY A 190 -10.85 -4.16 4.79
N ASN A 191 -10.59 -5.40 4.35
CA ASN A 191 -10.88 -6.63 5.11
C ASN A 191 -9.73 -7.63 5.10
N MET A 192 -9.54 -8.37 4.02
CA MET A 192 -8.58 -9.48 3.98
C MET A 192 -7.17 -9.02 4.32
N PHE A 193 -6.74 -7.85 3.83
CA PHE A 193 -5.43 -7.27 4.11
C PHE A 193 -5.26 -6.93 5.60
N GLN A 194 -6.29 -6.37 6.21
CA GLN A 194 -6.29 -6.04 7.65
C GLN A 194 -6.18 -7.32 8.49
N ALA A 195 -6.99 -8.34 8.16
CA ALA A 195 -7.00 -9.63 8.84
C ALA A 195 -5.68 -10.39 8.72
N TRP A 196 -5.13 -10.44 7.50
CA TRP A 196 -3.84 -11.06 7.24
C TRP A 196 -2.71 -10.39 8.03
N ASN A 197 -2.64 -9.05 8.01
CA ASN A 197 -1.58 -8.30 8.68
C ASN A 197 -1.63 -8.44 10.21
N VAL A 198 -2.82 -8.40 10.81
CA VAL A 198 -2.99 -8.66 12.25
C VAL A 198 -2.52 -10.07 12.61
N ALA A 199 -2.89 -11.07 11.81
CA ALA A 199 -2.44 -12.45 12.02
C ALA A 199 -0.91 -12.58 11.89
N GLU A 200 -0.31 -11.89 10.92
CA GLU A 200 1.14 -11.86 10.71
C GLU A 200 1.88 -11.26 11.91
N VAL A 201 1.51 -10.04 12.31
CA VAL A 201 2.12 -9.32 13.44
C VAL A 201 1.94 -10.08 14.75
N THR A 202 0.75 -10.69 14.96
CA THR A 202 0.50 -11.50 16.17
C THR A 202 1.39 -12.74 16.17
N THR A 203 1.50 -13.47 15.07
CA THR A 203 2.31 -14.70 14.99
C THR A 203 3.80 -14.38 15.10
N GLN A 204 4.25 -13.24 14.56
CA GLN A 204 5.64 -12.79 14.66
C GLN A 204 6.09 -12.60 16.11
N TYR A 205 5.26 -11.99 16.96
CA TYR A 205 5.60 -11.75 18.36
C TYR A 205 5.15 -12.87 19.31
N PHE A 206 4.13 -13.63 18.92
CA PHE A 206 3.60 -14.75 19.69
C PHE A 206 3.51 -16.00 18.80
N PRO A 207 4.64 -16.68 18.51
CA PRO A 207 4.68 -17.82 17.58
C PRO A 207 3.78 -19.00 17.97
N THR A 208 3.37 -19.07 19.24
CA THR A 208 2.44 -20.08 19.75
C THR A 208 0.98 -19.84 19.36
N VAL A 209 0.64 -18.64 18.86
CA VAL A 209 -0.71 -18.27 18.45
C VAL A 209 -0.87 -18.53 16.95
N PRO A 210 -1.69 -19.51 16.53
CA PRO A 210 -1.91 -19.78 15.11
C PRO A 210 -2.68 -18.64 14.44
N ARG A 211 -2.32 -18.30 13.20
CA ARG A 211 -2.97 -17.23 12.39
C ARG A 211 -4.51 -17.34 12.36
N ILE A 212 -5.05 -18.55 12.23
CA ILE A 212 -6.49 -18.81 12.18
C ILE A 212 -7.24 -18.39 13.46
N VAL A 213 -6.58 -18.43 14.62
CA VAL A 213 -7.18 -17.99 15.89
C VAL A 213 -7.42 -16.49 15.86
N SER A 214 -6.46 -15.72 15.34
CA SER A 214 -6.63 -14.28 15.12
C SER A 214 -7.80 -14.01 14.18
N GLY A 215 -7.91 -14.75 13.08
CA GLY A 215 -9.01 -14.62 12.12
C GLY A 215 -10.40 -14.91 12.72
N ILE A 216 -10.54 -15.98 13.49
CA ILE A 216 -11.81 -16.32 14.16
C ILE A 216 -12.23 -15.20 15.12
N LEU A 217 -11.30 -14.70 15.93
CA LEU A 217 -11.57 -13.64 16.88
C LEU A 217 -11.94 -12.33 16.16
N MET A 218 -11.21 -11.96 15.11
CA MET A 218 -11.52 -10.79 14.28
C MET A 218 -12.90 -10.90 13.63
N ALA A 219 -13.23 -12.05 13.02
CA ALA A 219 -14.53 -12.27 12.38
C ALA A 219 -15.68 -12.17 13.38
N ALA A 220 -15.52 -12.71 14.59
CA ALA A 220 -16.51 -12.61 15.66
C ALA A 220 -16.72 -11.15 16.11
N LEU A 221 -15.61 -10.41 16.34
CA LEU A 221 -15.66 -9.02 16.78
C LEU A 221 -16.26 -8.10 15.71
N VAL A 222 -15.83 -8.22 14.45
CA VAL A 222 -16.38 -7.44 13.32
C VAL A 222 -17.86 -7.78 13.13
N GLY A 223 -18.20 -9.07 13.08
CA GLY A 223 -19.58 -9.55 12.94
C GLY A 223 -20.52 -9.00 14.01
N ALA A 224 -20.08 -9.00 15.27
CA ALA A 224 -20.87 -8.46 16.39
C ALA A 224 -21.21 -6.97 16.22
N VAL A 225 -20.37 -6.20 15.52
CA VAL A 225 -20.58 -4.77 15.26
C VAL A 225 -21.44 -4.55 14.01
N ILE A 226 -21.02 -5.10 12.87
CA ILE A 226 -21.63 -4.76 11.56
C ILE A 226 -23.06 -5.24 11.41
N ILE A 227 -23.46 -6.30 12.12
CA ILE A 227 -24.85 -6.80 12.10
C ILE A 227 -25.83 -5.74 12.66
N GLY A 228 -25.39 -4.87 13.56
CA GLY A 228 -26.23 -3.83 14.17
C GLY A 228 -26.47 -2.57 13.32
N GLY A 229 -25.98 -2.52 12.08
CA GLY A 229 -26.19 -1.39 11.16
C GLY A 229 -25.43 -0.11 11.55
N ILE A 230 -25.72 0.99 10.85
CA ILE A 230 -24.94 2.24 10.95
C ILE A 230 -24.91 2.85 12.35
N LYS A 231 -26.00 2.72 13.13
CA LYS A 231 -26.05 3.25 14.50
C LYS A 231 -25.07 2.52 15.43
N ARG A 232 -25.00 1.18 15.36
CA ARG A 232 -24.03 0.41 16.15
C ARG A 232 -22.60 0.69 15.67
N ILE A 233 -22.39 0.79 14.36
CA ILE A 233 -21.10 1.14 13.78
C ILE A 233 -20.62 2.51 14.31
N GLY A 234 -21.48 3.54 14.23
CA GLY A 234 -21.19 4.88 14.75
C GLY A 234 -20.87 4.90 16.24
N ALA A 235 -21.65 4.19 17.05
CA ALA A 235 -21.44 4.10 18.49
C ALA A 235 -20.12 3.40 18.86
N VAL A 236 -19.74 2.35 18.12
CA VAL A 236 -18.46 1.65 18.34
C VAL A 236 -17.30 2.52 17.87
N ALA A 237 -17.37 3.07 16.66
CA ALA A 237 -16.31 3.92 16.10
C ALA A 237 -16.06 5.16 16.97
N GLY A 238 -17.11 5.82 17.48
CA GLY A 238 -17.00 6.97 18.38
C GLY A 238 -16.24 6.69 19.68
N ARG A 239 -16.18 5.43 20.13
CA ARG A 239 -15.39 5.03 21.30
C ARG A 239 -14.03 4.47 20.91
N LEU A 240 -14.00 3.60 19.91
CA LEU A 240 -12.82 2.84 19.49
C LEU A 240 -11.76 3.75 18.86
N VAL A 241 -12.15 4.68 17.98
CA VAL A 241 -11.22 5.52 17.22
C VAL A 241 -10.47 6.51 18.09
N PRO A 242 -11.13 7.31 18.97
CA PRO A 242 -10.39 8.18 19.87
C PRO A 242 -9.46 7.39 20.80
N PHE A 243 -9.91 6.24 21.30
CA PHE A 243 -9.11 5.38 22.18
C PHE A 243 -7.84 4.87 21.49
N MET A 244 -7.97 4.29 20.30
CA MET A 244 -6.82 3.74 19.57
C MET A 244 -5.84 4.83 19.14
N CYS A 245 -6.34 6.00 18.70
CA CYS A 245 -5.50 7.14 18.35
C CYS A 245 -4.74 7.67 19.56
N VAL A 246 -5.40 7.84 20.72
CA VAL A 246 -4.74 8.34 21.93
C VAL A 246 -3.63 7.39 22.40
N ILE A 247 -3.89 6.08 22.48
CA ILE A 247 -2.86 5.11 22.90
C ILE A 247 -1.66 5.15 21.97
N TYR A 248 -1.90 5.15 20.65
CA TYR A 248 -0.81 5.17 19.68
C TYR A 248 -0.01 6.47 19.72
N LEU A 249 -0.69 7.62 19.83
CA LEU A 249 -0.03 8.92 19.95
C LEU A 249 0.78 9.04 21.25
N LEU A 250 0.27 8.54 22.38
CA LEU A 250 1.02 8.52 23.65
C LEU A 250 2.31 7.70 23.53
N ALA A 251 2.25 6.55 22.86
CA ALA A 251 3.43 5.74 22.59
C ALA A 251 4.45 6.48 21.71
N GLY A 252 3.98 7.13 20.63
CA GLY A 252 4.84 7.93 19.77
C GLY A 252 5.46 9.10 20.51
N PHE A 253 4.69 9.84 21.32
CA PHE A 253 5.21 10.93 22.14
C PHE A 253 6.23 10.47 23.17
N TYR A 254 6.07 9.27 23.74
CA TYR A 254 7.09 8.68 24.62
C TYR A 254 8.43 8.52 23.88
N VAL A 255 8.43 7.96 22.66
CA VAL A 255 9.64 7.85 21.84
C VAL A 255 10.23 9.23 21.53
N LEU A 256 9.39 10.18 21.12
CA LEU A 256 9.84 11.53 20.79
C LEU A 256 10.36 12.30 22.01
N ALA A 257 9.88 12.00 23.22
CA ALA A 257 10.41 12.59 24.45
C ALA A 257 11.83 12.08 24.76
N ILE A 258 12.13 10.81 24.45
CA ILE A 258 13.48 10.25 24.58
C ILE A 258 14.43 10.90 23.56
N HIS A 259 13.94 11.13 22.34
CA HIS A 259 14.69 11.76 21.23
C HIS A 259 14.42 13.27 21.09
N LEU A 260 14.08 13.96 22.17
CA LEU A 260 13.62 15.35 22.11
C LEU A 260 14.68 16.29 21.47
N GLY A 261 15.96 16.00 21.71
CA GLY A 261 17.09 16.74 21.13
C GLY A 261 17.23 16.59 19.62
N ASP A 262 16.80 15.47 19.05
CA ASP A 262 16.99 15.15 17.62
C ASP A 262 15.88 15.75 16.74
N ILE A 263 14.74 16.14 17.34
CA ILE A 263 13.54 16.61 16.62
C ILE A 263 13.86 17.76 15.64
N PRO A 264 14.58 18.84 16.02
CA PRO A 264 14.88 19.92 15.08
C PRO A 264 15.66 19.44 13.84
N ASP A 265 16.59 18.52 14.01
CA ASP A 265 17.39 17.96 12.91
C ASP A 265 16.56 17.02 12.04
N ILE A 266 15.65 16.26 12.62
CA ILE A 266 14.69 15.44 11.87
C ILE A 266 13.80 16.31 10.98
N PHE A 267 13.29 17.45 11.48
CA PHE A 267 12.51 18.37 10.64
C PHE A 267 13.34 18.98 9.50
N ARG A 268 14.60 19.36 9.77
CA ARG A 268 15.53 19.81 8.73
C ARG A 268 15.76 18.72 7.69
N LEU A 269 15.98 17.49 8.14
CA LEU A 269 16.17 16.33 7.28
C LEU A 269 14.95 16.12 6.39
N ILE A 270 13.73 16.11 6.93
CA ILE A 270 12.49 15.97 6.16
C ILE A 270 12.41 17.01 5.04
N ILE A 271 12.63 18.29 5.36
CA ILE A 271 12.53 19.38 4.39
C ILE A 271 13.65 19.30 3.34
N ALA A 272 14.90 19.10 3.77
CA ALA A 272 16.03 19.01 2.84
C ALA A 272 15.88 17.82 1.88
N SER A 273 15.49 16.66 2.42
CA SER A 273 15.29 15.42 1.65
C SER A 273 14.12 15.51 0.66
N ALA A 274 13.18 16.43 0.89
CA ALA A 274 12.04 16.62 -0.01
C ALA A 274 12.43 17.32 -1.32
N PHE A 275 13.56 18.04 -1.32
CA PHE A 275 14.05 18.83 -2.46
C PHE A 275 15.46 18.42 -2.92
N SER A 276 16.15 17.55 -2.19
CA SER A 276 17.48 17.06 -2.52
C SER A 276 17.59 15.54 -2.28
N PRO A 277 18.30 14.79 -3.15
CA PRO A 277 18.55 13.37 -2.90
C PRO A 277 19.34 13.16 -1.60
N VAL A 278 19.01 12.09 -0.87
CA VAL A 278 19.71 11.71 0.36
C VAL A 278 20.54 10.47 0.11
N ASP A 279 21.83 10.54 0.37
CA ASP A 279 22.68 9.36 0.49
C ASP A 279 22.66 8.88 1.95
N ALA A 280 21.87 7.83 2.20
CA ALA A 280 21.83 7.13 3.48
C ALA A 280 22.61 5.80 3.43
N GLY A 281 22.74 5.13 4.57
CA GLY A 281 23.56 3.95 4.79
C GLY A 281 23.14 2.71 3.98
N GLN A 282 23.80 1.58 4.25
CA GLN A 282 23.67 0.36 3.43
C GLN A 282 22.25 -0.25 3.44
N SER A 283 21.44 -0.03 4.48
CA SER A 283 20.05 -0.54 4.52
C SER A 283 19.09 0.25 3.63
N PHE A 284 19.46 1.48 3.26
CA PHE A 284 18.62 2.38 2.50
C PHE A 284 18.80 2.14 1.00
N LEU A 285 17.69 1.88 0.31
CA LEU A 285 17.68 1.66 -1.14
C LEU A 285 17.90 2.95 -1.92
N GLY A 286 17.83 4.10 -1.25
CA GLY A 286 17.92 5.39 -1.91
C GLY A 286 16.55 5.94 -2.28
N ALA A 287 16.44 7.26 -2.26
CA ALA A 287 15.34 7.99 -2.87
C ALA A 287 15.89 9.26 -3.53
N THR A 288 15.53 9.49 -4.78
CA THR A 288 15.73 10.81 -5.41
C THR A 288 14.63 11.76 -4.97
N THR A 289 14.81 13.06 -5.21
CA THR A 289 13.78 14.08 -4.96
C THR A 289 12.43 13.71 -5.60
N GLY A 290 12.45 13.15 -6.82
CA GLY A 290 11.23 12.68 -7.50
C GLY A 290 10.54 11.53 -6.78
N TYR A 291 11.30 10.56 -6.25
CA TYR A 291 10.73 9.42 -5.52
C TYR A 291 10.24 9.79 -4.12
N ALA A 292 10.88 10.74 -3.44
CA ALA A 292 10.34 11.31 -2.22
C ALA A 292 8.94 11.90 -2.46
N PHE A 293 8.79 12.66 -3.54
CA PHE A 293 7.50 13.20 -3.97
C PHE A 293 6.49 12.08 -4.30
N LEU A 294 6.85 11.13 -5.17
CA LEU A 294 5.94 10.05 -5.59
C LEU A 294 5.47 9.17 -4.43
N TRP A 295 6.40 8.69 -3.59
CA TRP A 295 6.05 7.85 -2.44
C TRP A 295 5.31 8.61 -1.35
N GLY A 296 5.65 9.89 -1.13
CA GLY A 296 4.89 10.76 -0.23
C GLY A 296 3.45 10.95 -0.69
N MET A 297 3.23 11.20 -1.98
CA MET A 297 1.89 11.32 -2.55
C MET A 297 1.11 10.00 -2.50
N LYS A 298 1.70 8.91 -3.01
CA LYS A 298 1.07 7.58 -3.00
C LYS A 298 0.64 7.25 -1.58
N ARG A 299 1.52 7.45 -0.59
CA ARG A 299 1.17 7.14 0.80
C ARG A 299 0.07 8.01 1.36
N ALA A 300 0.15 9.33 1.22
CA ALA A 300 -0.87 10.22 1.77
C ALA A 300 -2.25 9.97 1.15
N LEU A 301 -2.31 9.70 -0.14
CA LEU A 301 -3.56 9.35 -0.83
C LEU A 301 -4.17 8.07 -0.25
N PHE A 302 -3.37 7.01 -0.10
CA PHE A 302 -3.83 5.75 0.50
C PHE A 302 -4.16 5.88 1.99
N SER A 303 -3.63 6.90 2.68
CA SER A 303 -3.88 7.12 4.10
C SER A 303 -5.21 7.81 4.33
N ASN A 304 -5.38 9.01 3.78
CA ASN A 304 -6.57 9.83 4.04
C ASN A 304 -7.72 9.61 3.03
N GLU A 305 -7.49 8.79 2.00
CA GLU A 305 -8.47 8.44 0.96
C GLU A 305 -9.06 9.67 0.25
N ALA A 306 -8.38 10.82 0.26
CA ALA A 306 -8.90 12.05 -0.30
C ALA A 306 -9.10 11.92 -1.81
N GLY A 307 -10.33 12.17 -2.27
CA GLY A 307 -10.68 12.05 -3.68
C GLY A 307 -11.03 10.63 -4.13
N GLN A 308 -10.90 9.61 -3.28
CA GLN A 308 -11.37 8.25 -3.58
C GLN A 308 -12.90 8.12 -3.52
N GLY A 309 -13.57 8.97 -2.74
CA GLY A 309 -15.04 8.99 -2.65
C GLY A 309 -15.67 7.94 -1.74
N SER A 310 -14.89 7.20 -0.95
CA SER A 310 -15.34 6.27 0.09
C SER A 310 -15.96 6.98 1.29
N SER A 311 -15.22 7.89 1.92
CA SER A 311 -15.62 8.64 3.13
C SER A 311 -17.01 9.32 3.05
N PRO A 312 -17.40 9.97 1.92
CA PRO A 312 -18.75 10.54 1.77
C PRO A 312 -19.92 9.59 2.04
N ILE A 313 -19.71 8.28 1.93
CA ILE A 313 -20.75 7.27 2.18
C ILE A 313 -21.17 7.29 3.66
N ILE A 314 -20.22 7.33 4.60
CA ILE A 314 -20.51 7.39 6.04
C ILE A 314 -21.04 8.78 6.42
N HIS A 315 -20.41 9.83 5.94
CA HIS A 315 -20.84 11.20 6.23
C HIS A 315 -22.28 11.48 5.75
N SER A 316 -22.76 10.76 4.73
CA SER A 316 -24.16 10.85 4.29
C SER A 316 -25.17 10.47 5.36
N ALA A 317 -24.78 9.62 6.32
CA ALA A 317 -25.60 9.20 7.45
C ALA A 317 -25.65 10.22 8.61
N ALA A 318 -24.88 11.31 8.54
CA ALA A 318 -24.83 12.32 9.59
C ALA A 318 -26.14 13.13 9.71
N LYS A 319 -26.54 13.43 10.95
CA LYS A 319 -27.68 14.27 11.30
C LYS A 319 -27.36 15.74 11.05
N THR A 320 -27.87 16.28 9.96
CA THR A 320 -27.73 17.70 9.61
C THR A 320 -28.74 18.12 8.56
N ASP A 321 -29.20 19.36 8.61
CA ASP A 321 -29.97 20.01 7.54
C ASP A 321 -29.11 20.77 6.54
N GLU A 322 -27.84 21.02 6.87
CA GLU A 322 -26.89 21.81 6.09
C GLU A 322 -25.78 20.90 5.54
N PRO A 323 -25.81 20.54 4.23
CA PRO A 323 -24.83 19.65 3.59
C PRO A 323 -23.37 20.06 3.80
N VAL A 324 -23.10 21.38 3.73
CA VAL A 324 -21.75 21.93 3.88
C VAL A 324 -21.22 21.79 5.31
N ARG A 325 -22.10 21.79 6.32
CA ARG A 325 -21.70 21.63 7.73
C ARG A 325 -20.92 20.33 7.88
N GLU A 326 -21.43 19.25 7.29
CA GLU A 326 -20.77 17.95 7.32
C GLU A 326 -19.56 17.87 6.40
N GLY A 327 -19.58 18.53 5.24
CA GLY A 327 -18.39 18.67 4.41
C GLY A 327 -17.21 19.30 5.17
N ILE A 328 -17.46 20.36 5.96
CA ILE A 328 -16.42 21.00 6.78
C ILE A 328 -15.89 20.04 7.86
N VAL A 329 -16.74 19.19 8.45
CA VAL A 329 -16.33 18.16 9.40
C VAL A 329 -15.42 17.13 8.75
N ALA A 330 -15.78 16.62 7.57
CA ALA A 330 -14.97 15.67 6.81
C ALA A 330 -13.58 16.22 6.46
N GLY A 331 -13.45 17.54 6.26
CA GLY A 331 -12.16 18.20 6.11
C GLY A 331 -11.17 17.97 7.27
N LEU A 332 -11.63 17.53 8.44
CA LEU A 332 -10.76 17.15 9.57
C LEU A 332 -10.08 15.79 9.37
N GLU A 333 -10.60 14.90 8.52
CA GLU A 333 -10.05 13.56 8.35
C GLU A 333 -8.58 13.60 7.92
N PRO A 334 -8.20 14.28 6.81
CA PRO A 334 -6.81 14.27 6.36
C PRO A 334 -5.86 14.97 7.34
N PHE A 335 -6.37 15.89 8.17
CA PHE A 335 -5.58 16.51 9.23
C PHE A 335 -5.25 15.50 10.34
N ILE A 336 -6.27 14.82 10.88
CA ILE A 336 -6.08 13.84 11.95
C ILE A 336 -5.24 12.67 11.45
N ASP A 337 -5.56 12.14 10.28
CA ASP A 337 -4.88 11.01 9.66
C ASP A 337 -3.42 11.30 9.30
N THR A 338 -3.21 12.30 8.44
CA THR A 338 -1.91 12.48 7.78
C THR A 338 -1.05 13.47 8.55
N ILE A 339 -1.62 14.59 8.99
CA ILE A 339 -0.83 15.65 9.66
C ILE A 339 -0.52 15.28 11.10
N VAL A 340 -1.41 14.57 11.79
CA VAL A 340 -1.19 14.15 13.19
C VAL A 340 -0.65 12.72 13.26
N VAL A 341 -1.45 11.70 12.93
CA VAL A 341 -1.09 10.30 13.19
C VAL A 341 0.12 9.86 12.34
N CYS A 342 0.08 10.07 11.02
CA CYS A 342 1.18 9.67 10.14
C CYS A 342 2.48 10.43 10.44
N THR A 343 2.41 11.71 10.82
CA THR A 343 3.59 12.49 11.21
C THR A 343 4.25 11.88 12.44
N ILE A 344 3.49 11.52 13.47
CA ILE A 344 4.06 10.87 14.66
C ILE A 344 4.70 9.53 14.30
N THR A 345 4.06 8.70 13.48
CA THR A 345 4.69 7.46 12.97
C THR A 345 6.00 7.75 12.25
N ALA A 346 6.02 8.72 11.33
CA ALA A 346 7.20 9.08 10.56
C ALA A 346 8.33 9.57 11.48
N LEU A 347 8.02 10.42 12.46
CA LEU A 347 9.00 10.92 13.42
C LEU A 347 9.56 9.79 14.30
N VAL A 348 8.75 8.81 14.73
CA VAL A 348 9.23 7.62 15.45
C VAL A 348 10.20 6.82 14.59
N VAL A 349 9.85 6.56 13.32
CA VAL A 349 10.70 5.82 12.38
C VAL A 349 12.01 6.55 12.10
N LEU A 350 11.98 7.88 11.98
CA LEU A 350 13.16 8.70 11.74
C LEU A 350 14.04 8.83 13.00
N ALA A 351 13.45 9.11 14.16
CA ALA A 351 14.15 9.29 15.43
C ALA A 351 14.85 8.01 15.93
N SER A 352 14.19 6.86 15.77
CA SER A 352 14.75 5.55 16.14
C SER A 352 15.89 5.10 15.21
N GLY A 353 16.07 5.73 14.05
CA GLY A 353 17.01 5.31 13.02
C GLY A 353 16.60 4.03 12.28
N ALA A 354 15.40 3.48 12.50
CA ALA A 354 14.96 2.21 11.91
C ALA A 354 14.99 2.21 10.35
N TRP A 355 14.74 3.37 9.75
CA TRP A 355 14.79 3.54 8.29
C TRP A 355 16.22 3.44 7.70
N ASN A 356 17.23 3.82 8.49
CA ASN A 356 18.65 3.85 8.13
C ASN A 356 19.47 3.05 9.16
N ARG A 357 19.03 1.81 9.41
CA ARG A 357 19.57 0.94 10.47
C ARG A 357 20.87 0.25 10.05
N PRO A 358 21.75 -0.10 11.01
CA PRO A 358 22.90 -0.93 10.72
C PRO A 358 22.48 -2.36 10.32
N PRO A 359 23.39 -3.14 9.69
CA PRO A 359 23.14 -4.54 9.42
C PRO A 359 23.04 -5.35 10.73
N GLU A 360 22.15 -6.34 10.74
CA GLU A 360 21.97 -7.25 11.88
C GLU A 360 23.07 -8.29 11.95
N THR A 361 23.64 -8.68 10.81
CA THR A 361 24.85 -9.49 10.72
C THR A 361 25.56 -9.21 9.40
N MET A 362 26.73 -9.82 9.20
CA MET A 362 27.45 -9.75 7.93
C MET A 362 27.43 -11.10 7.24
N LEU A 363 27.27 -11.09 5.92
CA LEU A 363 27.48 -12.27 5.09
C LEU A 363 28.88 -12.85 5.33
N PRO A 364 29.05 -14.19 5.29
CA PRO A 364 30.36 -14.82 5.41
C PRO A 364 31.35 -14.30 4.35
N ASN A 365 32.63 -14.22 4.70
CA ASN A 365 33.68 -13.80 3.77
C ASN A 365 33.69 -14.66 2.50
N GLY A 366 33.76 -14.02 1.34
CA GLY A 366 33.71 -14.71 0.04
C GLY A 366 32.30 -14.94 -0.51
N SER A 367 31.25 -14.46 0.17
CA SER A 367 29.89 -14.44 -0.38
C SER A 367 29.84 -13.61 -1.67
N THR A 368 29.15 -14.15 -2.68
CA THR A 368 29.00 -13.55 -4.01
C THR A 368 27.56 -13.74 -4.48
N LEU A 369 27.21 -13.11 -5.60
CA LEU A 369 25.96 -13.41 -6.30
C LEU A 369 26.20 -14.50 -7.34
N VAL A 370 25.25 -15.42 -7.44
CA VAL A 370 25.29 -16.55 -8.38
C VAL A 370 23.98 -16.61 -9.17
N VAL A 371 24.06 -17.10 -10.41
CA VAL A 371 22.89 -17.31 -11.26
C VAL A 371 22.12 -18.56 -10.81
N GLN A 372 20.80 -18.44 -10.69
CA GLN A 372 19.90 -19.52 -10.26
C GLN A 372 19.16 -20.20 -11.42
N ASN A 373 19.22 -19.66 -12.64
CA ASN A 373 18.51 -20.25 -13.78
C ASN A 373 18.96 -21.69 -14.07
N PRO A 374 18.04 -22.58 -14.51
CA PRO A 374 18.40 -23.91 -14.97
C PRO A 374 19.32 -23.84 -16.18
N THR A 375 20.43 -24.57 -16.13
CA THR A 375 21.20 -24.91 -17.33
C THR A 375 20.41 -25.91 -18.14
N ILE A 376 20.11 -25.55 -19.39
CA ILE A 376 19.34 -26.40 -20.31
C ILE A 376 20.21 -26.98 -21.42
N ALA A 377 21.37 -26.38 -21.68
CA ALA A 377 22.35 -26.90 -22.62
C ALA A 377 23.75 -26.35 -22.30
N GLN A 378 24.77 -27.07 -22.79
CA GLN A 378 26.12 -26.57 -22.90
C GLN A 378 26.54 -26.60 -24.37
N MET A 379 27.18 -25.52 -24.82
CA MET A 379 27.73 -25.39 -26.15
C MET A 379 29.08 -26.13 -26.26
N GLY A 380 29.19 -26.97 -27.30
CA GLY A 380 30.40 -27.74 -27.57
C GLY A 380 31.61 -26.86 -27.89
N GLN A 381 31.40 -25.69 -28.50
CA GLN A 381 32.42 -24.70 -28.78
C GLN A 381 31.97 -23.31 -28.30
N LEU A 382 32.92 -22.42 -28.03
CA LEU A 382 32.60 -21.03 -27.75
C LEU A 382 32.03 -20.37 -29.02
N PRO A 383 31.02 -19.49 -28.89
CA PRO A 383 30.56 -18.71 -30.03
C PRO A 383 31.70 -17.93 -30.68
N THR A 384 31.51 -17.54 -31.94
CA THR A 384 32.37 -16.58 -32.61
C THR A 384 31.60 -15.28 -32.82
N LEU A 385 32.25 -14.14 -32.52
CA LEU A 385 31.70 -12.82 -32.81
C LEU A 385 31.92 -12.55 -34.30
N THR A 386 30.87 -12.24 -35.06
CA THR A 386 30.97 -11.92 -36.49
C THR A 386 30.55 -10.47 -36.77
N GLY A 387 31.43 -9.70 -37.43
CA GLY A 387 31.20 -8.34 -37.93
C GLY A 387 32.35 -7.31 -37.72
N GLU A 388 32.52 -6.36 -38.65
CA GLU A 388 33.21 -5.06 -38.49
C GLU A 388 32.30 -3.79 -38.32
N GLY A 389 32.40 -3.02 -37.22
CA GLY A 389 31.90 -1.62 -37.12
C GLY A 389 30.84 -1.31 -36.03
N GLY A 390 30.52 -0.02 -35.85
CA GLY A 390 29.78 0.55 -34.70
C GLY A 390 28.25 0.38 -34.67
N ASP A 391 27.66 -0.40 -35.59
CA ASP A 391 26.20 -0.58 -35.71
C ASP A 391 25.80 -2.06 -35.89
N GLN A 392 26.57 -2.96 -35.27
CA GLN A 392 26.52 -4.39 -35.61
C GLN A 392 25.62 -5.24 -34.75
N LYS A 393 24.79 -6.03 -35.45
CA LYS A 393 24.18 -7.26 -34.93
C LYS A 393 25.29 -8.30 -34.79
N LEU A 394 25.95 -8.33 -33.64
CA LEU A 394 26.76 -9.47 -33.27
C LEU A 394 25.85 -10.71 -33.18
N VAL A 395 26.11 -11.70 -34.03
CA VAL A 395 25.38 -12.97 -34.05
C VAL A 395 26.30 -14.04 -33.48
N VAL A 396 25.85 -14.73 -32.43
CA VAL A 396 26.47 -15.96 -31.94
C VAL A 396 26.21 -17.06 -32.97
N THR A 397 27.23 -17.40 -33.75
CA THR A 397 27.16 -18.50 -34.73
C THR A 397 27.16 -19.85 -34.01
N ASP A 398 26.12 -20.65 -34.28
CA ASP A 398 25.80 -21.96 -33.68
C ASP A 398 27.00 -22.90 -33.55
N PRO A 399 27.35 -23.34 -32.33
CA PRO A 399 27.88 -24.68 -32.12
C PRO A 399 26.83 -25.51 -31.39
N VAL A 400 26.43 -26.60 -32.05
CA VAL A 400 25.47 -27.61 -31.59
C VAL A 400 25.52 -27.77 -30.06
N ALA A 401 24.41 -27.44 -29.39
CA ALA A 401 24.21 -27.79 -27.98
C ALA A 401 24.43 -29.29 -27.82
N VAL A 402 25.35 -29.70 -26.93
CA VAL A 402 25.74 -31.11 -26.78
C VAL A 402 24.58 -31.96 -26.23
N ASP A 403 23.59 -31.33 -25.59
CA ASP A 403 22.33 -31.93 -25.15
C ASP A 403 21.15 -31.07 -25.61
N THR A 404 20.57 -31.41 -26.77
CA THR A 404 19.38 -30.75 -27.34
C THR A 404 18.07 -31.30 -26.80
N THR A 405 18.09 -32.36 -25.97
CA THR A 405 16.87 -33.05 -25.52
C THR A 405 15.96 -32.19 -24.63
N ARG A 406 16.51 -31.10 -24.07
CA ARG A 406 15.83 -30.14 -23.19
C ARG A 406 15.50 -28.80 -23.86
N LEU A 407 15.92 -28.60 -25.12
CA LEU A 407 15.57 -27.42 -25.91
C LEU A 407 14.17 -27.62 -26.51
N GLY A 408 13.19 -26.91 -25.96
CA GLY A 408 11.83 -26.83 -26.50
C GLY A 408 11.72 -25.67 -27.49
N ALA A 409 10.91 -25.83 -28.53
CA ALA A 409 10.62 -24.77 -29.50
C ALA A 409 10.06 -23.52 -28.78
N ASP A 410 10.41 -22.33 -29.28
CA ASP A 410 9.97 -21.02 -28.79
C ASP A 410 10.36 -20.71 -27.33
N ARG A 411 11.29 -21.46 -26.74
CA ARG A 411 11.84 -21.13 -25.41
C ARG A 411 12.79 -19.93 -25.50
N ALA A 412 12.60 -18.97 -24.60
CA ALA A 412 13.58 -17.93 -24.32
C ALA A 412 14.78 -18.52 -23.58
N VAL A 413 15.99 -18.16 -24.00
CA VAL A 413 17.26 -18.62 -23.44
C VAL A 413 18.25 -17.46 -23.32
N PHE A 414 19.27 -17.61 -22.48
CA PHE A 414 20.37 -16.63 -22.43
C PHE A 414 21.73 -17.29 -22.19
N VAL A 415 22.80 -16.57 -22.53
CA VAL A 415 24.20 -16.88 -22.17
C VAL A 415 24.82 -15.70 -21.45
N LEU A 416 25.86 -15.94 -20.64
CA LEU A 416 26.65 -14.89 -20.01
C LEU A 416 27.94 -14.63 -20.78
N VAL A 417 28.23 -13.37 -21.05
CA VAL A 417 29.51 -12.87 -21.59
C VAL A 417 30.15 -11.91 -20.60
N ASP A 418 31.47 -11.74 -20.63
CA ASP A 418 32.12 -10.74 -19.77
C ASP A 418 32.21 -9.42 -20.54
N ALA A 419 31.46 -8.39 -20.13
CA ALA A 419 31.41 -7.08 -20.79
C ALA A 419 32.02 -5.97 -19.91
N PRO A 420 32.54 -4.88 -20.49
CA PRO A 420 33.09 -3.76 -19.71
C PRO A 420 32.05 -3.19 -18.73
N ASP A 421 32.47 -2.96 -17.49
CA ASP A 421 31.65 -2.29 -16.47
C ASP A 421 31.45 -0.82 -16.86
N SER A 422 30.20 -0.39 -16.96
CA SER A 422 29.82 0.95 -17.41
C SER A 422 30.30 2.06 -16.47
N GLN A 423 30.58 1.74 -15.19
CA GLN A 423 31.11 2.70 -14.21
C GLN A 423 32.63 2.58 -14.02
N HIS A 424 33.23 1.46 -14.42
CA HIS A 424 34.65 1.17 -14.20
C HIS A 424 35.29 0.54 -15.45
N ALA A 425 35.86 1.39 -16.32
CA ALA A 425 36.42 1.00 -17.63
C ALA A 425 37.46 -0.15 -17.61
N ASN A 426 38.04 -0.48 -16.45
CA ASN A 426 39.05 -1.55 -16.30
C ASN A 426 38.48 -2.84 -15.68
N ARG A 427 37.17 -2.98 -15.51
CA ARG A 427 36.52 -4.19 -14.98
C ARG A 427 35.58 -4.81 -16.01
N SER A 428 35.50 -6.14 -16.02
CA SER A 428 34.50 -6.86 -16.80
C SER A 428 33.47 -7.51 -15.87
N VAL A 429 32.20 -7.45 -16.26
CA VAL A 429 31.07 -8.01 -15.52
C VAL A 429 30.28 -9.00 -16.40
N PRO A 430 29.79 -10.11 -15.84
CA PRO A 430 28.91 -11.01 -16.56
C PRO A 430 27.64 -10.29 -17.01
N THR A 431 27.38 -10.29 -18.31
CA THR A 431 26.23 -9.69 -18.98
C THR A 431 25.50 -10.73 -19.80
N ALA A 432 24.18 -10.72 -19.74
CA ALA A 432 23.35 -11.68 -20.44
C ALA A 432 23.07 -11.26 -21.88
N ILE A 433 23.20 -12.21 -22.79
CA ILE A 433 22.70 -12.10 -24.16
C ILE A 433 21.50 -13.03 -24.27
N THR A 434 20.35 -12.47 -24.62
CA THR A 434 19.09 -13.20 -24.73
C THR A 434 18.92 -13.79 -26.12
N GLY A 435 18.27 -14.93 -26.27
CA GLY A 435 17.95 -15.55 -27.55
C GLY A 435 16.65 -16.36 -27.50
N SER A 436 16.19 -16.81 -28.67
CA SER A 436 15.02 -17.69 -28.80
C SER A 436 15.37 -18.97 -29.56
N VAL A 437 14.85 -20.10 -29.07
CA VAL A 437 15.04 -21.39 -29.73
C VAL A 437 14.10 -21.52 -30.93
N SER A 438 14.66 -21.82 -32.10
CA SER A 438 13.92 -22.15 -33.33
C SER A 438 14.06 -23.65 -33.63
N GLY A 439 12.96 -24.30 -34.04
CA GLY A 439 12.94 -25.74 -34.37
C GLY A 439 12.73 -26.66 -33.16
N SER A 440 12.73 -27.98 -33.40
CA SER A 440 12.47 -29.00 -32.36
C SER A 440 13.43 -30.19 -32.46
N GLY A 441 13.82 -30.74 -31.31
CA GLY A 441 14.65 -31.94 -31.21
C GLY A 441 16.11 -31.71 -31.63
N ALA A 442 16.68 -32.64 -32.38
CA ALA A 442 18.10 -32.61 -32.75
C ALA A 442 18.51 -31.43 -33.66
N ASN A 443 17.54 -30.72 -34.26
CA ASN A 443 17.75 -29.62 -35.20
C ASN A 443 17.39 -28.24 -34.59
N SER A 444 17.29 -28.13 -33.26
CA SER A 444 17.04 -26.84 -32.61
C SER A 444 18.23 -25.90 -32.77
N THR A 445 18.00 -24.70 -33.28
CA THR A 445 18.97 -23.61 -33.38
C THR A 445 18.57 -22.46 -32.44
N ILE A 446 19.52 -21.62 -32.02
CA ILE A 446 19.22 -20.47 -31.16
C ILE A 446 19.46 -19.19 -31.95
N VAL A 447 18.43 -18.35 -32.04
CA VAL A 447 18.52 -17.01 -32.61
C VAL A 447 18.84 -16.04 -31.48
N TRP A 448 20.10 -15.58 -31.44
CA TRP A 448 20.58 -14.67 -30.41
C TRP A 448 20.26 -13.21 -30.74
N GLY A 449 19.98 -12.44 -29.69
CA GLY A 449 19.85 -10.99 -29.74
C GLY A 449 21.20 -10.29 -29.87
N PRO A 450 21.20 -8.95 -29.95
CA PRO A 450 22.42 -8.16 -30.10
C PRO A 450 23.35 -8.32 -28.89
N VAL A 451 24.66 -8.39 -29.16
CA VAL A 451 25.69 -8.45 -28.12
C VAL A 451 26.16 -7.04 -27.74
N PRO A 452 26.32 -6.72 -26.45
CA PRO A 452 26.85 -5.44 -26.00
C PRO A 452 28.24 -5.14 -26.57
N ALA A 453 28.49 -3.87 -26.89
CA ALA A 453 29.79 -3.42 -27.41
C ALA A 453 30.92 -3.71 -26.40
N GLY A 454 32.02 -4.31 -26.90
CA GLY A 454 33.19 -4.66 -26.08
C GLY A 454 33.06 -5.95 -25.26
N ALA A 455 31.93 -6.67 -25.35
CA ALA A 455 31.77 -7.95 -24.67
C ALA A 455 32.77 -9.01 -25.18
N GLN A 456 33.32 -9.78 -24.24
CA GLN A 456 34.24 -10.88 -24.48
C GLN A 456 33.53 -12.22 -24.26
N ILE A 457 33.78 -13.16 -25.17
CA ILE A 457 33.31 -14.53 -25.04
C ILE A 457 34.26 -15.28 -24.11
N THR A 458 33.73 -15.87 -23.05
CA THR A 458 34.50 -16.63 -22.06
C THR A 458 33.89 -18.00 -21.82
N ASP A 459 34.51 -18.83 -20.99
CA ASP A 459 33.98 -20.18 -20.68
C ASP A 459 32.55 -20.15 -20.12
N LYS A 460 32.14 -19.05 -19.49
CA LYS A 460 30.77 -18.81 -19.02
C LYS A 460 29.76 -18.77 -20.16
N THR A 461 30.18 -18.31 -21.34
CA THR A 461 29.32 -18.22 -22.53
C THR A 461 28.93 -19.58 -23.05
N ARG A 462 29.64 -20.66 -22.68
CA ARG A 462 29.29 -22.03 -23.11
C ARG A 462 28.02 -22.55 -22.46
N VAL A 463 27.54 -21.93 -21.38
CA VAL A 463 26.38 -22.42 -20.64
C VAL A 463 25.13 -21.67 -21.10
N VAL A 464 24.14 -22.43 -21.59
CA VAL A 464 22.84 -21.90 -22.00
C VAL A 464 21.85 -22.09 -20.86
N TYR A 465 21.27 -20.98 -20.43
CA TYR A 465 20.31 -20.92 -19.35
C TYR A 465 18.90 -20.72 -19.90
N GLN A 466 17.92 -21.22 -19.16
CA GLN A 466 16.51 -20.99 -19.47
C GLN A 466 16.05 -19.59 -19.03
N GLY A 467 15.28 -18.92 -19.89
CA GLY A 467 14.67 -17.61 -19.66
C GLY A 467 15.25 -16.52 -20.56
N ALA A 468 14.61 -15.36 -20.59
CA ALA A 468 15.16 -14.18 -21.25
C ALA A 468 16.11 -13.39 -20.33
N THR A 469 15.88 -13.39 -19.02
CA THR A 469 16.67 -12.60 -18.06
C THR A 469 17.28 -13.52 -16.99
N PRO A 470 18.57 -13.38 -16.65
CA PRO A 470 19.16 -14.11 -15.53
C PRO A 470 18.54 -13.71 -14.19
N LYS A 471 18.40 -14.71 -13.33
CA LYS A 471 17.99 -14.63 -11.92
C LYS A 471 19.21 -14.78 -11.05
N TRP A 472 19.48 -13.79 -10.22
CA TRP A 472 20.63 -13.73 -9.33
C TRP A 472 20.20 -13.92 -7.89
N THR A 473 20.94 -14.74 -7.14
CA THR A 473 20.73 -14.98 -5.71
C THR A 473 22.06 -14.95 -4.95
N VAL A 474 22.00 -14.95 -3.61
CA VAL A 474 23.18 -14.92 -2.75
C VAL A 474 23.76 -16.33 -2.63
N SER A 475 25.08 -16.49 -2.80
CA SER A 475 25.75 -17.79 -2.74
C SER A 475 25.79 -18.40 -1.33
N ALA A 476 25.84 -17.55 -0.30
CA ALA A 476 25.84 -17.99 1.09
C ALA A 476 24.46 -18.47 1.52
N THR A 477 24.36 -19.75 1.88
CA THR A 477 23.13 -20.35 2.43
C THR A 477 23.03 -20.21 3.95
N THR A 478 24.09 -19.77 4.61
CA THR A 478 24.14 -19.56 6.06
C THR A 478 24.58 -18.15 6.39
N ILE A 479 23.99 -17.57 7.42
CA ILE A 479 24.34 -16.27 7.98
C ILE A 479 24.73 -16.42 9.45
N PRO A 480 25.69 -15.64 9.96
CA PRO A 480 26.07 -15.68 11.38
C PRO A 480 24.93 -15.23 12.31
N PRO A 481 25.09 -15.40 13.64
CA PRO A 481 24.19 -14.79 14.61
C PRO A 481 24.12 -13.28 14.43
N LYS A 482 23.06 -12.67 14.97
CA LYS A 482 22.97 -11.21 15.02
C LYS A 482 24.07 -10.63 15.89
N VAL A 483 24.51 -9.42 15.59
CA VAL A 483 25.40 -8.67 16.48
C VAL A 483 24.68 -8.34 17.78
N ASP A 484 25.40 -8.33 18.91
CA ASP A 484 24.83 -8.21 20.27
C ASP A 484 23.87 -7.02 20.41
N THR A 485 24.19 -5.88 19.78
CA THR A 485 23.35 -4.67 19.82
C THR A 485 22.00 -4.89 19.13
N GLU A 486 21.96 -5.65 18.04
CA GLU A 486 20.73 -5.94 17.31
C GLU A 486 19.97 -7.10 17.94
N GLN A 487 20.69 -8.07 18.54
CA GLN A 487 20.08 -9.13 19.33
C GLN A 487 19.31 -8.57 20.54
N ALA A 488 19.83 -7.51 21.18
CA ALA A 488 19.13 -6.84 22.28
C ALA A 488 17.83 -6.13 21.85
N ILE A 489 17.69 -5.80 20.56
CA ILE A 489 16.56 -5.06 20.00
C ILE A 489 15.52 -6.02 19.43
N SER A 490 15.94 -6.94 18.56
CA SER A 490 15.07 -7.80 17.76
C SER A 490 15.21 -9.29 18.07
N GLY A 491 15.89 -9.64 19.17
CA GLY A 491 16.10 -11.03 19.58
C GLY A 491 17.04 -11.79 18.65
N ILE A 492 17.10 -13.11 18.82
CA ILE A 492 17.87 -14.00 17.94
C ILE A 492 17.17 -14.21 16.59
N TRP A 493 17.84 -14.89 15.66
CA TRP A 493 17.15 -15.39 14.46
C TRP A 493 16.09 -16.39 14.84
N GLU A 494 14.92 -16.31 14.20
CA GLU A 494 13.86 -17.29 14.31
C GLU A 494 13.47 -17.84 12.92
N VAL A 495 12.92 -19.05 12.91
CA VAL A 495 12.40 -19.65 11.68
C VAL A 495 11.30 -18.76 11.11
N ASN A 496 11.31 -18.56 9.80
CA ASN A 496 10.46 -17.64 9.03
C ASN A 496 10.79 -16.15 9.18
N ASN A 497 11.87 -15.77 9.88
CA ASN A 497 12.34 -14.39 9.81
C ASN A 497 12.69 -14.02 8.36
N GLY A 498 12.12 -12.92 7.87
CA GLY A 498 12.52 -12.32 6.62
C GLY A 498 13.85 -11.59 6.79
N VAL A 499 14.75 -11.75 5.84
CA VAL A 499 16.03 -11.03 5.76
C VAL A 499 16.22 -10.46 4.35
N PHE A 500 17.10 -9.48 4.19
CA PHE A 500 17.53 -9.03 2.87
C PHE A 500 18.99 -8.58 2.87
N VAL A 501 19.57 -8.57 1.67
CA VAL A 501 20.83 -7.89 1.35
C VAL A 501 20.57 -6.85 0.27
N VAL A 502 21.42 -5.83 0.22
CA VAL A 502 21.33 -4.78 -0.81
C VAL A 502 22.36 -5.06 -1.89
N VAL A 503 21.90 -5.00 -3.14
CA VAL A 503 22.74 -5.20 -4.32
C VAL A 503 22.58 -4.02 -5.26
N GLY A 504 23.64 -3.69 -5.99
CA GLY A 504 23.71 -2.64 -6.97
C GLY A 504 23.73 -3.26 -8.36
N GLY A 505 22.89 -2.82 -9.28
CA GLY A 505 22.87 -3.34 -10.64
C GLY A 505 21.60 -2.98 -11.40
N GLY A 506 21.74 -2.10 -12.39
CA GLY A 506 20.62 -1.64 -13.22
C GLY A 506 19.68 -0.66 -12.49
N PHE A 507 19.05 0.23 -13.24
CA PHE A 507 18.12 1.23 -12.70
C PHE A 507 16.85 0.55 -12.15
N ASP A 508 16.50 0.85 -10.89
CA ASP A 508 15.26 0.45 -10.24
C ASP A 508 14.21 1.58 -10.38
N GLU A 509 13.14 1.32 -11.14
CA GLU A 509 12.00 2.22 -11.29
C GLU A 509 11.13 2.36 -10.03
N ARG A 510 11.42 1.63 -8.95
CA ARG A 510 10.69 1.76 -7.68
C ARG A 510 11.36 2.73 -6.71
N THR A 511 12.68 2.89 -6.83
CA THR A 511 13.50 3.70 -5.90
C THR A 511 14.24 4.84 -6.62
N GLY A 512 14.30 4.79 -7.95
CA GLY A 512 15.01 5.77 -8.77
C GLY A 512 16.53 5.68 -8.67
N ARG A 513 17.05 4.53 -8.20
CA ARG A 513 18.46 4.27 -7.98
C ARG A 513 18.87 2.94 -8.57
N ASP A 514 20.15 2.65 -8.60
CA ASP A 514 20.70 1.39 -9.07
C ASP A 514 20.75 0.30 -7.99
N ARG A 515 19.93 0.38 -6.94
CA ARG A 515 19.96 -0.50 -5.78
C ARG A 515 18.68 -1.34 -5.66
N HIS A 516 18.86 -2.61 -5.36
CA HIS A 516 17.81 -3.62 -5.23
C HIS A 516 17.97 -4.41 -3.94
N LYS A 517 16.89 -5.06 -3.49
CA LYS A 517 16.94 -6.05 -2.40
C LYS A 517 16.90 -7.45 -2.96
N ILE A 518 17.79 -8.32 -2.47
CA ILE A 518 17.56 -9.76 -2.53
C ILE A 518 17.03 -10.17 -1.15
N THR A 519 15.76 -10.54 -1.08
CA THR A 519 15.12 -11.02 0.14
C THR A 519 15.43 -12.48 0.38
N GLY A 520 15.22 -12.95 1.60
CA GLY A 520 15.34 -14.35 1.96
C GLY A 520 14.54 -14.66 3.22
N THR A 521 14.33 -15.94 3.46
CA THR A 521 13.59 -16.44 4.63
C THR A 521 14.46 -17.39 5.43
N VAL A 522 14.56 -17.18 6.74
CA VAL A 522 15.26 -18.07 7.65
C VAL A 522 14.52 -19.41 7.73
N GLN A 523 15.20 -20.49 7.39
CA GLN A 523 14.65 -21.85 7.37
C GLN A 523 14.98 -22.63 8.65
N LYS A 524 16.20 -22.44 9.17
CA LYS A 524 16.71 -23.14 10.35
C LYS A 524 17.59 -22.22 11.16
N VAL A 525 17.55 -22.37 12.48
CA VAL A 525 18.36 -21.61 13.43
C VAL A 525 19.20 -22.60 14.24
N THR A 526 20.45 -22.24 14.46
CA THR A 526 21.45 -22.97 15.25
C THR A 526 22.23 -21.99 16.10
N ASP A 527 23.00 -22.48 17.08
CA ASP A 527 23.86 -21.62 17.90
C ASP A 527 24.93 -20.88 17.06
N ALA A 528 25.28 -21.41 15.89
CA ALA A 528 26.25 -20.83 14.97
C ALA A 528 25.63 -19.82 13.97
N GLY A 529 24.32 -19.56 14.04
CA GLY A 529 23.60 -18.66 13.13
C GLY A 529 22.39 -19.30 12.48
N ALA A 530 22.04 -18.87 11.26
CA ALA A 530 20.82 -19.28 10.58
C ALA A 530 21.07 -19.74 9.14
N THR A 531 20.28 -20.71 8.67
CA THR A 531 20.20 -21.07 7.25
C THR A 531 19.11 -20.24 6.58
N VAL A 532 19.45 -19.56 5.49
CA VAL A 532 18.54 -18.68 4.74
C VAL A 532 18.26 -19.30 3.38
N GLN A 533 16.98 -19.34 3.02
CA GLN A 533 16.55 -19.53 1.64
C GLN A 533 16.40 -18.15 1.01
N TRP A 534 17.36 -17.77 0.17
CA TRP A 534 17.31 -16.52 -0.56
C TRP A 534 16.38 -16.62 -1.76
N ASP A 535 15.67 -15.53 -2.02
CA ASP A 535 14.97 -15.28 -3.26
C ASP A 535 15.97 -14.87 -4.34
N SER A 536 15.45 -14.53 -5.52
CA SER A 536 16.26 -14.08 -6.65
C SER A 536 15.74 -12.79 -7.25
N ILE A 537 16.63 -12.00 -7.82
CA ILE A 537 16.27 -10.84 -8.64
C ILE A 537 16.57 -11.10 -10.11
N GLU A 538 15.71 -10.61 -11.00
CA GLU A 538 15.96 -10.65 -12.44
C GLU A 538 16.83 -9.46 -12.85
N ALA A 539 18.01 -9.72 -13.40
CA ALA A 539 18.91 -8.69 -13.88
C ALA A 539 19.74 -9.18 -15.08
N ALA A 540 19.79 -8.37 -16.14
CA ALA A 540 20.56 -8.67 -17.34
C ALA A 540 22.08 -8.65 -17.08
N VAL A 541 22.54 -7.84 -16.13
CA VAL A 541 23.95 -7.75 -15.72
C VAL A 541 24.08 -8.30 -14.30
N SER A 542 25.23 -8.92 -14.00
CA SER A 542 25.56 -9.35 -12.65
C SER A 542 25.43 -8.18 -11.67
N PRO A 543 24.52 -8.25 -10.68
CA PRO A 543 24.49 -7.28 -9.62
C PRO A 543 25.75 -7.42 -8.75
N GLN A 544 26.08 -6.36 -8.00
CA GLN A 544 27.19 -6.31 -7.05
C GLN A 544 26.63 -6.11 -5.65
N LEU A 545 27.19 -6.78 -4.64
CA LEU A 545 26.78 -6.55 -3.25
C LEU A 545 27.16 -5.13 -2.81
N VAL A 546 26.19 -4.35 -2.34
CA VAL A 546 26.42 -3.00 -1.77
C VAL A 546 26.79 -3.16 -0.30
N GLY A 547 28.00 -3.70 -0.09
CA GLY A 547 28.46 -4.15 1.21
C GLY A 547 28.01 -5.58 1.55
N MET A 548 28.48 -6.08 2.70
CA MET A 548 28.24 -7.45 3.15
C MET A 548 27.13 -7.54 4.20
N GLY A 549 26.39 -6.45 4.45
CA GLY A 549 25.38 -6.38 5.49
C GLY A 549 24.13 -7.22 5.18
N VAL A 550 23.68 -7.98 6.17
CA VAL A 550 22.37 -8.66 6.18
C VAL A 550 21.45 -7.90 7.13
N PHE A 551 20.25 -7.59 6.66
CA PHE A 551 19.26 -6.80 7.39
C PHE A 551 18.00 -7.62 7.62
N GLY A 552 17.32 -7.43 8.75
CA GLY A 552 15.96 -7.94 8.93
C GLY A 552 15.01 -7.28 7.93
N ASN A 553 14.21 -8.09 7.24
CA ASN A 553 13.18 -7.66 6.32
C ASN A 553 11.87 -7.42 7.07
N TYR A 554 11.79 -6.29 7.76
CA TYR A 554 10.56 -5.86 8.43
C TYR A 554 9.61 -5.25 7.40
N ALA A 555 8.52 -5.96 7.10
CA ALA A 555 7.47 -5.47 6.20
C ALA A 555 6.39 -4.70 6.97
N GLY A 556 5.88 -3.63 6.38
CA GLY A 556 4.71 -2.89 6.88
C GLY A 556 4.81 -2.51 8.37
N ALA A 557 3.85 -2.97 9.18
CA ALA A 557 3.74 -2.59 10.58
C ALA A 557 4.94 -3.06 11.41
N SER A 558 5.59 -4.17 11.02
CA SER A 558 6.75 -4.72 11.72
C SER A 558 7.95 -3.78 11.69
N LEU A 559 8.12 -2.93 10.67
CA LEU A 559 9.19 -1.93 10.64
C LEU A 559 8.94 -0.83 11.67
N THR A 560 7.68 -0.44 11.84
CA THR A 560 7.27 0.50 12.89
C THR A 560 7.41 -0.13 14.28
N SER A 561 7.05 -1.40 14.45
CA SER A 561 7.32 -2.12 15.70
C SER A 561 8.80 -2.16 16.03
N HIS A 562 9.64 -2.47 15.03
CA HIS A 562 11.09 -2.43 15.18
C HIS A 562 11.58 -1.03 15.57
N ALA A 563 11.01 0.04 14.99
CA ALA A 563 11.31 1.42 15.39
C ALA A 563 11.02 1.70 16.87
N PHE A 564 9.91 1.21 17.41
CA PHE A 564 9.63 1.30 18.85
C PHE A 564 10.61 0.46 19.68
N ASP A 565 10.91 -0.77 19.25
CA ASP A 565 11.83 -1.69 19.94
C ASP A 565 13.27 -1.16 19.98
N ARG A 566 13.70 -0.38 18.97
CA ARG A 566 15.03 0.30 18.98
C ARG A 566 15.17 1.35 20.07
N VAL A 567 14.07 1.93 20.54
CA VAL A 567 14.07 2.98 21.57
C VAL A 567 13.90 2.35 22.95
N THR A 568 12.99 1.39 23.07
CA THR A 568 12.81 0.60 24.30
C THR A 568 12.49 -0.83 23.92
N PRO A 569 13.40 -1.80 24.14
CA PRO A 569 13.17 -3.19 23.77
C PRO A 569 11.86 -3.75 24.35
N GLY A 570 11.03 -4.35 23.50
CA GLY A 570 9.74 -4.93 23.86
C GLY A 570 8.56 -3.94 23.87
N LEU A 571 8.80 -2.65 23.66
CA LEU A 571 7.74 -1.65 23.53
C LEU A 571 6.91 -1.87 22.25
N GLY A 572 7.59 -2.15 21.13
CA GLY A 572 6.97 -2.41 19.83
C GLY A 572 6.09 -3.65 19.86
N MET A 573 6.57 -4.72 20.52
CA MET A 573 5.80 -5.95 20.74
C MET A 573 4.40 -5.67 21.31
N TRP A 574 4.30 -4.94 22.42
CA TRP A 574 3.00 -4.73 23.08
C TRP A 574 2.17 -3.66 22.39
N ILE A 575 2.76 -2.50 22.10
CA ILE A 575 2.01 -1.35 21.60
C ILE A 575 1.56 -1.58 20.16
N VAL A 576 2.43 -2.12 19.29
CA VAL A 576 2.10 -2.25 17.87
C VAL A 576 1.20 -3.46 17.62
N VAL A 577 1.30 -4.55 18.39
CA VAL A 577 0.30 -5.63 18.33
C VAL A 577 -1.07 -5.11 18.79
N LEU A 578 -1.14 -4.39 19.91
CA LEU A 578 -2.43 -3.82 20.35
C LEU A 578 -2.99 -2.83 19.33
N ALA A 579 -2.15 -1.92 18.81
CA ALA A 579 -2.55 -0.95 17.81
C ALA A 579 -2.97 -1.62 16.50
N SER A 580 -2.28 -2.67 16.04
CA SER A 580 -2.64 -3.39 14.82
C SER A 580 -4.04 -3.98 14.91
N TRP A 581 -4.39 -4.61 16.04
CA TRP A 581 -5.73 -5.13 16.30
C TRP A 581 -6.79 -4.03 16.31
N LEU A 582 -6.57 -2.94 17.06
CA LEU A 582 -7.55 -1.86 17.18
C LEU A 582 -7.80 -1.17 15.84
N PHE A 583 -6.74 -0.84 15.11
CA PHE A 583 -6.81 -0.14 13.82
C PHE A 583 -7.41 -1.06 12.74
N ALA A 584 -7.01 -2.33 12.67
CA ALA A 584 -7.60 -3.28 11.72
C ALA A 584 -9.10 -3.49 11.98
N LEU A 585 -9.50 -3.67 13.25
CA LEU A 585 -10.90 -3.83 13.63
C LEU A 585 -11.73 -2.62 13.22
N SER A 586 -11.24 -1.40 13.50
CA SER A 586 -11.94 -0.18 13.15
C SER A 586 -12.09 -0.03 11.64
N THR A 587 -11.03 -0.30 10.88
CA THR A 587 -11.04 -0.23 9.41
C THR A 587 -12.02 -1.22 8.79
N MET A 588 -12.02 -2.48 9.23
CA MET A 588 -12.96 -3.49 8.74
C MET A 588 -14.43 -3.13 9.03
N ILE A 589 -14.70 -2.54 10.19
CA ILE A 589 -16.07 -2.12 10.54
C ILE A 589 -16.57 -1.05 9.56
N SER A 590 -15.75 -0.04 9.25
CA SER A 590 -16.14 1.04 8.34
C SER A 590 -16.21 0.61 6.88
N TRP A 591 -15.22 -0.15 6.40
CA TRP A 591 -15.20 -0.65 5.03
C TRP A 591 -16.33 -1.65 4.76
N SER A 592 -16.79 -2.38 5.77
CA SER A 592 -18.01 -3.17 5.67
C SER A 592 -19.22 -2.29 5.37
N TYR A 593 -19.37 -1.14 6.02
CA TYR A 593 -20.47 -0.22 5.72
C TYR A 593 -20.33 0.43 4.34
N TYR A 594 -19.12 0.79 3.91
CA TYR A 594 -18.89 1.28 2.55
C TYR A 594 -19.37 0.26 1.51
N GLY A 595 -18.96 -0.99 1.63
CA GLY A 595 -19.41 -2.04 0.73
C GLY A 595 -20.91 -2.31 0.84
N GLU A 596 -21.50 -2.30 2.04
CA GLU A 596 -22.95 -2.41 2.26
C GLU A 596 -23.72 -1.39 1.42
N GLN A 597 -23.29 -0.12 1.42
CA GLN A 597 -23.95 0.94 0.64
C GLN A 597 -23.77 0.73 -0.88
N GLY A 598 -22.66 0.13 -1.31
CA GLY A 598 -22.48 -0.35 -2.68
C GLY A 598 -23.48 -1.45 -3.05
N VAL A 599 -23.73 -2.41 -2.15
CA VAL A 599 -24.75 -3.47 -2.34
C VAL A 599 -26.15 -2.89 -2.42
N VAL A 600 -26.47 -1.93 -1.53
CA VAL A 600 -27.76 -1.23 -1.53
C VAL A 600 -27.99 -0.52 -2.87
N TYR A 601 -26.96 0.11 -3.43
CA TYR A 601 -27.07 0.77 -4.73
C TYR A 601 -27.35 -0.21 -5.89
N ILE A 602 -26.71 -1.39 -5.89
CA ILE A 602 -26.81 -2.36 -7.00
C ILE A 602 -28.07 -3.24 -6.89
N THR A 603 -28.35 -3.75 -5.69
CA THR A 603 -29.37 -4.81 -5.46
C THR A 603 -30.49 -4.39 -4.50
N GLY A 604 -30.40 -3.20 -3.91
CA GLY A 604 -31.28 -2.77 -2.82
C GLY A 604 -30.93 -3.45 -1.48
N GLY A 605 -31.83 -3.36 -0.51
CA GLY A 605 -31.60 -3.87 0.85
C GLY A 605 -31.49 -5.40 0.97
N HIS A 606 -31.97 -6.17 -0.02
CA HIS A 606 -32.04 -7.64 0.07
C HIS A 606 -30.66 -8.32 0.09
N GLY A 607 -29.64 -7.73 -0.54
CA GLY A 607 -28.30 -8.31 -0.62
C GLY A 607 -27.42 -8.06 0.62
N VAL A 608 -27.81 -7.16 1.51
CA VAL A 608 -26.97 -6.65 2.61
C VAL A 608 -26.57 -7.76 3.58
N PHE A 609 -27.52 -8.62 3.97
CA PHE A 609 -27.25 -9.69 4.93
C PHE A 609 -26.25 -10.72 4.38
N LEU A 610 -26.43 -11.14 3.12
CA LEU A 610 -25.50 -12.05 2.45
C LEU A 610 -24.11 -11.43 2.33
N TYR A 611 -24.03 -10.15 1.97
CA TYR A 611 -22.76 -9.43 1.92
C TYR A 611 -22.02 -9.45 3.26
N LYS A 612 -22.70 -9.20 4.40
CA LYS A 612 -22.07 -9.23 5.73
C LYS A 612 -21.53 -10.62 6.09
N ILE A 613 -22.24 -11.68 5.72
CA ILE A 613 -21.77 -13.05 5.92
C ILE A 613 -20.50 -13.29 5.10
N ILE A 614 -20.52 -12.97 3.81
CA ILE A 614 -19.35 -13.10 2.92
C ILE A 614 -18.19 -12.29 3.49
N TYR A 615 -18.42 -11.05 3.92
CA TYR A 615 -17.42 -10.19 4.53
C TYR A 615 -16.74 -10.85 5.73
N CYS A 616 -17.51 -11.45 6.65
CA CYS A 616 -16.94 -12.15 7.80
C CYS A 616 -16.19 -13.44 7.39
N LEU A 617 -16.65 -14.16 6.38
CA LEU A 617 -15.98 -15.36 5.88
C LEU A 617 -14.62 -15.03 5.24
N MET A 618 -14.51 -13.91 4.52
CA MET A 618 -13.26 -13.49 3.89
C MET A 618 -12.15 -13.15 4.92
N ILE A 619 -12.51 -12.72 6.13
CA ILE A 619 -11.57 -12.57 7.26
C ILE A 619 -10.90 -13.92 7.56
N LEU A 620 -11.69 -15.00 7.62
CA LEU A 620 -11.15 -16.33 7.89
C LEU A 620 -10.25 -16.79 6.75
N VAL A 621 -10.69 -16.65 5.50
CA VAL A 621 -9.90 -17.02 4.31
C VAL A 621 -8.52 -16.35 4.31
N ALA A 622 -8.45 -15.07 4.71
CA ALA A 622 -7.20 -14.33 4.77
C ALA A 622 -6.20 -14.87 5.81
N THR A 623 -6.66 -15.63 6.81
CA THR A 623 -5.83 -16.12 7.93
C THR A 623 -5.51 -17.61 7.88
N VAL A 624 -6.06 -18.35 6.91
CA VAL A 624 -5.82 -19.80 6.72
C VAL A 624 -4.48 -20.11 6.03
N GLY A 625 -3.77 -19.07 5.55
CA GLY A 625 -2.45 -19.23 4.91
C GLY A 625 -2.49 -19.49 3.40
N VAL A 626 -3.66 -19.32 2.77
CA VAL A 626 -3.80 -19.29 1.30
C VAL A 626 -3.06 -18.09 0.72
N ILE A 627 -3.10 -16.96 1.44
CA ILE A 627 -2.44 -15.70 1.09
C ILE A 627 -1.04 -15.73 1.69
N LYS A 628 -0.03 -15.74 0.83
CA LYS A 628 1.37 -15.87 1.23
C LYS A 628 2.08 -14.53 1.35
N THR A 629 1.68 -13.56 0.55
CA THR A 629 2.34 -12.24 0.48
C THR A 629 1.32 -11.11 0.52
N ASP A 630 1.78 -9.96 1.03
CA ASP A 630 1.06 -8.68 1.00
C ASP A 630 0.75 -8.23 -0.43
N ALA A 631 1.69 -8.46 -1.36
CA ALA A 631 1.57 -8.08 -2.77
C ALA A 631 0.31 -8.64 -3.45
N GLN A 632 -0.09 -9.88 -3.15
CA GLN A 632 -1.27 -10.49 -3.75
C GLN A 632 -2.56 -9.74 -3.40
N LEU A 633 -2.68 -9.27 -2.16
CA LEU A 633 -3.83 -8.49 -1.72
C LEU A 633 -3.75 -7.03 -2.13
N ASP A 634 -2.54 -6.47 -2.15
CA ASP A 634 -2.29 -5.09 -2.52
C ASP A 634 -2.68 -4.81 -3.98
N ALA A 635 -2.37 -5.73 -4.91
CA ALA A 635 -2.73 -5.57 -6.32
C ALA A 635 -4.24 -5.42 -6.54
N TRP A 636 -5.06 -6.25 -5.89
CA TRP A 636 -6.52 -6.16 -5.99
C TRP A 636 -7.10 -4.94 -5.27
N SER A 637 -6.50 -4.56 -4.14
CA SER A 637 -6.87 -3.34 -3.41
C SER A 637 -6.55 -2.09 -4.22
N ALA A 638 -5.37 -2.04 -4.85
CA ALA A 638 -4.92 -0.98 -5.74
C ALA A 638 -5.84 -0.86 -6.97
N LEU A 639 -6.31 -1.97 -7.53
CA LEU A 639 -7.25 -1.96 -8.65
C LEU A 639 -8.56 -1.28 -8.23
N GLY A 640 -9.14 -1.71 -7.12
CA GLY A 640 -10.42 -1.17 -6.64
C GLY A 640 -10.33 0.33 -6.32
N THR A 641 -9.34 0.72 -5.51
CA THR A 641 -9.13 2.12 -5.11
C THR A 641 -8.73 3.02 -6.28
N GLY A 642 -7.95 2.50 -7.24
CA GLY A 642 -7.56 3.21 -8.45
C GLY A 642 -8.77 3.54 -9.33
N VAL A 643 -9.67 2.57 -9.56
CA VAL A 643 -10.89 2.84 -10.34
C VAL A 643 -11.84 3.79 -9.62
N MET A 644 -11.94 3.70 -8.29
CA MET A 644 -12.72 4.64 -7.48
C MET A 644 -12.25 6.09 -7.68
N LEU A 645 -10.92 6.33 -7.71
CA LEU A 645 -10.34 7.64 -8.04
C LEU A 645 -10.74 8.11 -9.44
N PHE A 646 -10.60 7.23 -10.44
CA PHE A 646 -10.95 7.53 -11.83
C PHE A 646 -12.44 7.83 -12.02
N ALA A 647 -13.30 7.29 -11.16
CA ALA A 647 -14.72 7.63 -11.15
C ALA A 647 -14.99 8.94 -10.41
N ASN A 648 -14.44 9.11 -9.20
CA ASN A 648 -14.82 10.20 -8.31
C ASN A 648 -14.17 11.55 -8.67
N ILE A 649 -12.90 11.58 -9.10
CA ILE A 649 -12.25 12.84 -9.48
C ILE A 649 -12.97 13.55 -10.62
N PRO A 650 -13.36 12.89 -11.73
CA PRO A 650 -14.20 13.51 -12.75
C PRO A 650 -15.56 13.99 -12.22
N ILE A 651 -16.23 13.23 -11.34
CA ILE A 651 -17.48 13.66 -10.70
C ILE A 651 -17.26 14.97 -9.94
N MET A 652 -16.18 15.07 -9.16
CA MET A 652 -15.83 16.29 -8.43
C MET A 652 -15.54 17.45 -9.36
N LEU A 653 -14.78 17.25 -10.43
CA LEU A 653 -14.46 18.33 -11.38
C LEU A 653 -15.69 18.82 -12.13
N VAL A 654 -16.61 17.92 -12.52
CA VAL A 654 -17.83 18.28 -13.25
C VAL A 654 -18.86 18.96 -12.36
N PHE A 655 -19.11 18.43 -11.15
CA PHE A 655 -20.18 18.90 -10.28
C PHE A 655 -19.69 19.74 -9.08
N GLY A 656 -18.39 19.90 -8.89
CA GLY A 656 -17.78 20.62 -7.77
C GLY A 656 -18.18 22.09 -7.68
N TYR A 657 -18.60 22.71 -8.79
CA TYR A 657 -19.15 24.06 -8.76
C TYR A 657 -20.39 24.18 -7.87
N GLN A 658 -21.20 23.13 -7.74
CA GLN A 658 -22.37 23.10 -6.87
C GLN A 658 -21.96 23.05 -5.40
N ALA A 659 -20.98 22.20 -5.07
CA ALA A 659 -20.41 22.11 -3.73
C ALA A 659 -19.78 23.46 -3.33
N MET A 660 -19.03 24.10 -4.24
CA MET A 660 -18.42 25.41 -3.99
C MET A 660 -19.46 26.52 -3.85
N ARG A 661 -20.51 26.55 -4.67
CA ARG A 661 -21.60 27.51 -4.51
C ARG A 661 -22.29 27.35 -3.15
N ALA A 662 -22.64 26.11 -2.78
CA ALA A 662 -23.23 25.81 -1.48
C ALA A 662 -22.29 26.21 -0.34
N TYR A 663 -21.00 25.92 -0.47
CA TYR A 663 -19.98 26.26 0.52
C TYR A 663 -19.92 27.77 0.78
N HIS A 664 -19.83 28.59 -0.28
CA HIS A 664 -19.80 30.05 -0.12
C HIS A 664 -21.09 30.61 0.48
N GLU A 665 -22.24 30.02 0.16
CA GLU A 665 -23.52 30.40 0.76
C GLU A 665 -23.54 30.06 2.25
N TYR A 666 -23.13 28.85 2.63
CA TYR A 666 -23.02 28.42 4.02
C TYR A 666 -22.09 29.32 4.83
N ILE A 667 -20.91 29.66 4.30
CA ILE A 667 -19.97 30.56 4.98
C ILE A 667 -20.55 31.97 5.13
N ARG A 668 -21.36 32.45 4.18
CA ARG A 668 -22.07 33.72 4.32
C ARG A 668 -23.08 33.66 5.47
N LYS A 669 -23.91 32.61 5.54
CA LYS A 669 -24.87 32.38 6.63
C LYS A 669 -24.19 32.27 8.00
N LEU A 670 -23.05 31.58 8.04
CA LEU A 670 -22.23 31.45 9.25
C LEU A 670 -21.71 32.80 9.74
N LYS A 671 -21.17 33.62 8.82
CA LYS A 671 -20.66 34.97 9.15
C LYS A 671 -21.75 35.94 9.56
N SER A 672 -22.96 35.80 9.01
CA SER A 672 -24.11 36.63 9.40
C SER A 672 -24.78 36.21 10.70
N GLY A 673 -24.31 35.14 11.36
CA GLY A 673 -24.88 34.68 12.63
C GLY A 673 -26.25 33.99 12.51
N VAL A 674 -26.60 33.50 11.32
CA VAL A 674 -27.88 32.79 11.08
C VAL A 674 -27.92 31.47 11.84
N PHE A 675 -26.78 30.81 11.99
CA PHE A 675 -26.68 29.61 12.81
C PHE A 675 -26.52 30.01 14.28
N HIS A 676 -27.47 29.59 15.11
CA HIS A 676 -27.43 29.81 16.55
C HIS A 676 -26.79 28.59 17.24
N PRO A 677 -25.50 28.64 17.60
CA PRO A 677 -24.89 27.56 18.36
C PRO A 677 -25.49 27.51 19.76
N HIS A 678 -25.62 26.31 20.32
CA HIS A 678 -25.97 26.12 21.72
C HIS A 678 -24.74 25.65 22.52
N ARG A 679 -24.91 25.55 23.84
CA ARG A 679 -23.87 24.99 24.70
C ARG A 679 -23.62 23.53 24.29
N PRO A 680 -22.36 23.09 24.12
CA PRO A 680 -22.09 21.71 23.75
C PRO A 680 -22.61 20.75 24.82
N PRO A 681 -23.19 19.62 24.42
CA PRO A 681 -23.52 18.52 25.32
C PRO A 681 -22.26 17.95 25.99
N LYS A 682 -22.44 17.04 26.97
CA LYS A 682 -21.28 16.38 27.59
C LYS A 682 -20.56 15.54 26.54
N LEU A 683 -19.24 15.43 26.66
CA LEU A 683 -18.44 14.60 25.74
C LEU A 683 -18.94 13.15 25.71
N SER A 684 -19.38 12.61 26.85
CA SER A 684 -20.02 11.29 26.90
C SER A 684 -21.23 11.24 25.98
N ASP A 685 -22.10 12.24 26.01
CA ASP A 685 -23.34 12.23 25.23
C ASP A 685 -23.03 12.29 23.73
N VAL A 686 -22.02 13.05 23.31
CA VAL A 686 -21.54 13.12 21.91
C VAL A 686 -20.92 11.79 21.46
N VAL A 687 -20.06 11.19 22.28
CA VAL A 687 -19.41 9.90 21.98
C VAL A 687 -20.45 8.79 21.88
N GLU A 688 -21.46 8.81 22.74
CA GLU A 688 -22.51 7.79 22.79
C GLU A 688 -23.64 8.05 21.78
N GLY A 689 -23.73 9.24 21.17
CA GLY A 689 -24.79 9.64 20.23
C GLY A 689 -26.06 10.17 20.89
N LYS A 690 -26.09 10.26 22.23
CA LYS A 690 -27.24 10.68 23.04
C LYS A 690 -27.62 12.15 22.89
N ASP A 691 -26.70 12.96 22.39
CA ASP A 691 -26.94 14.36 22.04
C ASP A 691 -28.00 14.52 20.94
N THR A 692 -28.09 13.54 20.05
CA THR A 692 -29.01 13.56 18.90
C THR A 692 -30.15 12.53 19.00
N GLU A 693 -30.19 11.70 20.05
CA GLU A 693 -31.27 10.73 20.34
C GLU A 693 -32.56 11.37 20.87
#